data_AF-A0ABD2WNC8-F1
#
_entry.id   AF-A0ABD2WNC8-F1
#
_cell.length_a   1.000
_cell.length_b   1.000
_cell.length_c   1.000
_cell.angle_alpha   90.00
_cell.angle_beta   90.00
_cell.angle_gamma   90.00
#
_symmetry.space_group_name_H-M   'P 1'
#
loop_
_entity.id
_entity.type
_entity.pdbx_description
1 polymer ?
#
loop_
_entity_poly.entity_id
_entity_poly.type
_entity_poly.pdbx_seq_one_letter_code
_entity_poly.pdbx_strand_id
1 'polypeptide(L)'
;MEREFSTLIEKLRQALRSGEIIEEAVVNAAIEYLEKALSTKLSQSEKHKCQTQLAHFFSIRAICEKRGSGIGEEVHVKWENVKSAFECRIRSGQVINLDHKDAISFLEDASTLFEEQIKLALTEHSMLKVYTELAAEYISLSKEGEELHSMKYFNTKAESISQSTNLEEWFIINIQESILKQMEDFQEKNSGWTLHSIVHLAIHINKYNPTRASSYIPLPKSIQDKKACLNVQNFDDCCFKWAILSALRKEIKKNKHRIEPYKKFENELNFSGIESPVKIKDIPKFEKINKISVNVYALKQTGDIEPIHLTASKQKKHIHLLLIQDRYDDEDFQGEEPYIPINYPYIWIKNLSRLIGSKLSKDKRKKYICDRCLHYFASLERLRIHEIDCATMNKCKIKLPEEKDKILKFKDYSKKEWVPFIIYGDFECVLKPINESKAYTEHEPLSVGFYLKCNFNPELSEYRCYRKSNNDDKSPSEWFVENLQNVADKVLEFFDNPKDMIFTDIEKLAYDKAEICHICKDGFDDERNIKVRDHDHITGEFRGAAHSKCNINYKDKRFVPVIFHNLSGYDSHLFIREVAMGFPGQVSVLPQTKERYISFVKFMEDRKFSFRFIDSFKFMASSLDKLASYLDQLPILQKVFETDYNETQINLLKRKGVFPYEYVSSLEKLQDTTLPSIEEFHSSLTDSDISAEDYEHAKRVRDCFKISTLGE
;
A
#
# COMPACT_ATOMS: atom_id res chain seq x y z
N MET A 1 8.27 30.43 -6.46
CA MET A 1 9.52 29.64 -6.51
C MET A 1 9.36 28.33 -7.28
N GLU A 2 8.62 27.32 -6.79
CA GLU A 2 8.47 26.02 -7.47
C GLU A 2 7.93 26.15 -8.91
N ARG A 3 6.85 26.91 -9.09
CA ARG A 3 6.26 27.20 -10.40
C ARG A 3 7.21 27.96 -11.34
N GLU A 4 8.09 28.79 -10.79
CA GLU A 4 9.00 29.65 -11.58
C GLU A 4 10.17 28.84 -12.15
N PHE A 5 10.79 27.95 -11.37
CA PHE A 5 11.88 27.09 -11.85
C PHE A 5 11.40 26.02 -12.83
N SER A 6 10.24 25.40 -12.59
CA SER A 6 9.66 24.44 -13.55
C SER A 6 9.32 25.13 -14.88
N THR A 7 8.80 26.35 -14.83
CA THR A 7 8.54 27.17 -16.04
C THR A 7 9.84 27.54 -16.75
N LEU A 8 10.90 27.87 -16.01
CA LEU A 8 12.21 28.20 -16.58
C LEU A 8 12.86 26.98 -17.24
N ILE A 9 12.79 25.80 -16.62
CA ILE A 9 13.30 24.55 -17.20
C ILE A 9 12.60 24.26 -18.53
N GLU A 10 11.28 24.42 -18.61
CA GLU A 10 10.54 24.18 -19.86
C GLU A 10 10.92 25.19 -20.94
N LYS A 11 11.06 26.48 -20.60
CA LYS A 11 11.54 27.49 -21.55
C LYS A 11 12.94 27.20 -22.09
N LEU A 12 13.86 26.79 -21.22
CA LEU A 12 15.22 26.44 -21.63
C LEU A 12 15.25 25.18 -22.50
N ARG A 13 14.40 24.19 -22.21
CA ARG A 13 14.24 23.00 -23.08
C ARG A 13 13.65 23.37 -24.42
N GLN A 14 12.66 24.26 -24.46
CA GLN A 14 12.11 24.77 -25.70
C GLN A 14 13.19 25.46 -26.56
N ALA A 15 14.04 26.28 -25.95
CA ALA A 15 15.19 26.89 -26.62
C ALA A 15 16.21 25.85 -27.12
N LEU A 16 16.48 24.79 -26.34
CA LEU A 16 17.33 23.68 -26.79
C LEU A 16 16.76 22.98 -28.03
N ARG A 17 15.43 22.76 -28.06
CA ARG A 17 14.68 22.15 -29.17
C ARG A 17 14.69 23.03 -30.43
N SER A 18 14.53 24.35 -30.28
CA SER A 18 14.57 25.31 -31.40
C SER A 18 15.99 25.64 -31.89
N GLY A 19 17.03 25.15 -31.21
CA GLY A 19 18.42 25.42 -31.57
C GLY A 19 18.90 26.81 -31.15
N GLU A 20 18.16 27.50 -30.29
CA GLU A 20 18.52 28.81 -29.75
C GLU A 20 19.75 28.73 -28.84
N ILE A 21 20.50 29.84 -28.79
CA ILE A 21 21.64 29.99 -27.90
C ILE A 21 21.12 30.27 -26.49
N ILE A 22 21.48 29.41 -25.55
CA ILE A 22 21.17 29.58 -24.14
C ILE A 22 22.33 30.29 -23.46
N GLU A 23 22.04 31.39 -22.75
CA GLU A 23 23.03 32.05 -21.92
C GLU A 23 23.39 31.17 -20.71
N GLU A 24 24.62 30.66 -20.70
CA GLU A 24 25.13 29.80 -19.63
C GLU A 24 25.04 30.46 -18.25
N ALA A 25 25.14 31.80 -18.21
CA ALA A 25 24.99 32.60 -16.99
C ALA A 25 23.62 32.41 -16.31
N VAL A 26 22.54 32.25 -17.07
CA VAL A 26 21.18 32.04 -16.55
C VAL A 26 21.06 30.66 -15.91
N VAL A 27 21.62 29.64 -16.56
CA VAL A 27 21.65 28.26 -16.07
C VAL A 27 22.51 28.16 -14.80
N ASN A 28 23.69 28.77 -14.81
CA ASN A 28 24.60 28.78 -13.66
C ASN A 28 24.00 29.54 -12.46
N ALA A 29 23.32 30.67 -12.68
CA ALA A 29 22.62 31.38 -11.61
C ALA A 29 21.48 30.55 -10.98
N ALA A 30 20.74 29.79 -11.78
CA ALA A 30 19.70 28.88 -11.27
C ALA A 30 20.30 27.73 -10.45
N ILE A 31 21.41 27.16 -10.91
CA ILE A 31 22.17 26.12 -10.18
C ILE A 31 22.64 26.66 -8.83
N GLU A 32 23.33 27.81 -8.82
CA GLU A 32 23.83 28.44 -7.59
C GLU A 32 22.70 28.73 -6.59
N TYR A 33 21.57 29.23 -7.09
CA TYR A 33 20.40 29.50 -6.26
C TYR A 33 19.86 28.22 -5.62
N LEU A 34 19.67 27.14 -6.40
CA LEU A 34 19.13 25.87 -5.91
C LEU A 34 20.11 25.18 -4.95
N GLU A 35 21.41 25.24 -5.20
CA GLU A 35 22.42 24.74 -4.26
C GLU A 35 22.40 25.52 -2.94
N LYS A 36 22.26 26.84 -2.99
CA LYS A 36 22.11 27.68 -1.81
C LYS A 36 20.81 27.35 -1.07
N ALA A 37 19.70 27.15 -1.77
CA ALA A 37 18.43 26.75 -1.17
C ALA A 37 18.55 25.41 -0.43
N LEU A 38 19.25 24.41 -1.01
CA LEU A 38 19.50 23.12 -0.37
C LEU A 38 20.32 23.22 0.93
N SER A 39 21.13 24.28 1.09
CA SER A 39 21.88 24.57 2.32
C SER A 39 21.05 25.24 3.43
N THR A 40 19.81 25.64 3.13
CA THR A 40 18.89 26.26 4.11
C THR A 40 17.92 25.24 4.74
N LYS A 41 17.17 25.67 5.76
CA LYS A 41 16.26 24.81 6.54
C LYS A 41 14.93 24.58 5.79
N LEU A 42 14.98 23.77 4.73
CA LEU A 42 13.82 23.31 3.95
C LEU A 42 13.25 22.00 4.48
N SER A 43 11.96 21.74 4.23
CA SER A 43 11.36 20.41 4.45
C SER A 43 11.95 19.35 3.52
N GLN A 44 11.82 18.06 3.86
CA GLN A 44 12.37 16.98 3.03
C GLN A 44 11.75 16.94 1.62
N SER A 45 10.46 17.24 1.49
CA SER A 45 9.76 17.32 0.20
C SER A 45 10.31 18.45 -0.68
N GLU A 46 10.49 19.64 -0.11
CA GLU A 46 11.06 20.79 -0.81
C GLU A 46 12.51 20.54 -1.24
N LYS A 47 13.30 19.87 -0.39
CA LYS A 47 14.67 19.47 -0.75
C LYS A 47 14.69 18.49 -1.91
N HIS A 48 13.81 17.48 -1.91
CA HIS A 48 13.72 16.53 -3.01
C HIS A 48 13.37 17.23 -4.33
N LYS A 49 12.40 18.14 -4.32
CA LYS A 49 12.02 18.94 -5.49
C LYS A 49 13.17 19.80 -6.01
N CYS A 50 13.91 20.47 -5.13
CA CYS A 50 15.08 21.26 -5.52
C CYS A 50 16.16 20.38 -6.18
N GLN A 51 16.35 19.14 -5.71
CA GLN A 51 17.29 18.20 -6.31
C GLN A 51 16.89 17.77 -7.72
N THR A 52 15.61 17.47 -7.94
CA THR A 52 15.09 17.14 -9.28
C THR A 52 15.30 18.32 -10.23
N GLN A 53 14.97 19.54 -9.80
CA GLN A 53 15.18 20.74 -10.63
C GLN A 53 16.67 20.97 -10.94
N LEU A 54 17.55 20.77 -9.95
CA LEU A 54 19.00 20.89 -10.10
C LEU A 54 19.55 19.89 -11.13
N ALA A 55 19.06 18.65 -11.12
CA ALA A 55 19.42 17.61 -12.08
C ALA A 55 19.13 18.03 -13.54
N HIS A 56 17.98 18.66 -13.78
CA HIS A 56 17.63 19.20 -15.09
C HIS A 56 18.55 20.35 -15.52
N PHE A 57 18.87 21.29 -14.63
CA PHE A 57 19.77 22.40 -14.96
C PHE A 57 21.19 21.91 -15.28
N PHE A 58 21.70 20.91 -14.57
CA PHE A 58 22.98 20.29 -14.89
C PHE A 58 22.97 19.62 -16.27
N SER A 59 21.88 18.94 -16.63
CA SER A 59 21.72 18.36 -17.98
C SER A 59 21.73 19.45 -19.05
N ILE A 60 21.00 20.54 -18.85
CA ILE A 60 20.97 21.69 -19.78
C ILE A 60 22.37 22.32 -19.90
N ARG A 61 23.08 22.52 -18.78
CA ARG A 61 24.44 23.07 -18.78
C ARG A 61 25.40 22.21 -19.58
N ALA A 62 25.40 20.90 -19.37
CA ALA A 62 26.29 19.97 -20.07
C ALA A 62 26.04 19.95 -21.59
N ILE A 63 24.77 20.07 -22.03
CA ILE A 63 24.43 20.22 -23.45
C ILE A 63 24.96 21.55 -24.02
N CYS A 64 24.88 22.64 -23.25
CA CYS A 64 25.41 23.95 -23.67
C CYS A 64 26.95 23.93 -23.77
N GLU A 65 27.64 23.34 -22.79
CA GLU A 65 29.10 23.18 -22.78
C GLU A 65 29.59 22.41 -24.03
N LYS A 66 28.88 21.34 -24.41
CA LYS A 66 29.20 20.54 -25.60
C LYS A 66 29.03 21.30 -26.90
N ARG A 67 28.01 22.15 -27.03
CA ARG A 67 27.82 22.99 -28.23
C ARG A 67 28.93 24.04 -28.38
N GLY A 68 29.64 24.37 -27.29
CA GLY A 68 30.75 25.34 -27.26
C GLY A 68 32.16 24.74 -27.42
N SER A 69 32.34 23.42 -27.25
CA SER A 69 33.64 22.75 -27.37
C SER A 69 33.88 22.23 -28.80
N GLY A 70 34.90 22.77 -29.48
CA GLY A 70 35.35 22.26 -30.78
C GLY A 70 35.97 20.86 -30.68
N ILE A 71 35.84 20.09 -31.78
CA ILE A 71 36.37 18.74 -32.09
C ILE A 71 37.38 18.21 -31.04
N GLY A 72 36.87 17.53 -30.02
CA GLY A 72 37.59 16.69 -29.07
C GLY A 72 36.83 15.37 -28.86
N GLU A 73 37.44 14.38 -28.22
CA GLU A 73 36.96 12.99 -28.05
C GLU A 73 35.42 12.85 -27.92
N GLU A 74 34.84 11.88 -28.65
CA GLU A 74 33.40 11.58 -28.68
C GLU A 74 32.92 11.06 -27.31
N VAL A 75 32.67 11.98 -26.37
CA VAL A 75 32.05 11.69 -25.08
C VAL A 75 30.54 11.72 -25.25
N HIS A 76 29.90 10.55 -25.14
CA HIS A 76 28.44 10.38 -25.32
C HIS A 76 27.65 10.50 -24.00
N VAL A 77 28.30 10.29 -22.86
CA VAL A 77 27.70 10.42 -21.52
C VAL A 77 28.64 11.14 -20.54
N LYS A 78 28.10 11.90 -19.59
CA LYS A 78 28.88 12.63 -18.55
C LYS A 78 28.34 12.37 -17.15
N TRP A 79 29.22 12.03 -16.21
CA TRP A 79 28.86 11.95 -14.78
C TRP A 79 28.90 13.33 -14.12
N GLU A 80 27.84 13.70 -13.40
CA GLU A 80 27.79 14.90 -12.56
C GLU A 80 27.35 14.54 -11.15
N ASN A 81 28.06 15.03 -10.13
CA ASN A 81 27.67 14.81 -8.73
C ASN A 81 26.55 15.77 -8.32
N VAL A 82 25.56 15.26 -7.59
CA VAL A 82 24.42 16.05 -7.10
C VAL A 82 24.45 16.08 -5.58
N LYS A 83 24.42 17.28 -4.98
CA LYS A 83 24.39 17.44 -3.51
C LYS A 83 23.13 16.79 -2.93
N SER A 84 23.33 15.89 -1.95
CA SER A 84 22.22 15.17 -1.32
C SER A 84 21.72 15.84 -0.05
N ALA A 85 20.40 15.90 0.11
CA ALA A 85 19.71 16.35 1.32
C ALA A 85 19.61 15.29 2.43
N PHE A 86 20.01 14.04 2.17
CA PHE A 86 19.83 12.91 3.09
C PHE A 86 21.14 12.54 3.80
N GLU A 87 21.13 12.52 5.14
CA GLU A 87 22.29 12.19 5.98
C GLU A 87 22.84 10.77 5.74
N CYS A 88 22.02 9.83 5.26
CA CYS A 88 22.42 8.44 4.96
C CYS A 88 22.92 8.21 3.52
N ARG A 89 22.97 9.25 2.68
CA ARG A 89 23.38 9.15 1.27
C ARG A 89 24.89 9.23 1.17
N ILE A 90 25.53 8.21 0.58
CA ILE A 90 26.98 8.23 0.32
C ILE A 90 27.26 9.14 -0.87
N ARG A 91 26.52 8.93 -1.97
CA ARG A 91 26.68 9.69 -3.20
C ARG A 91 25.36 9.70 -3.96
N SER A 92 25.00 10.85 -4.49
CA SER A 92 24.03 10.97 -5.58
C SER A 92 24.78 11.54 -6.76
N GLY A 93 24.65 10.93 -7.92
CA GLY A 93 25.13 11.51 -9.15
C GLY A 93 24.25 11.11 -10.31
N GLN A 94 24.45 11.74 -11.44
CA GLN A 94 23.66 11.51 -12.63
C GLN A 94 24.56 11.28 -13.83
N VAL A 95 24.19 10.32 -14.65
CA VAL A 95 24.76 10.14 -15.97
C VAL A 95 23.90 10.96 -16.93
N ILE A 96 24.46 12.05 -17.44
CA ILE A 96 23.82 12.95 -18.38
C ILE A 96 24.02 12.39 -19.78
N ASN A 97 22.91 12.30 -20.53
CA ASN A 97 22.97 11.94 -21.94
C ASN A 97 23.43 13.14 -22.78
N LEU A 98 24.45 12.95 -23.62
CA LEU A 98 24.94 13.99 -24.51
C LEU A 98 24.53 13.74 -25.97
N ASP A 99 24.44 12.48 -26.40
CA ASP A 99 24.23 12.11 -27.83
C ASP A 99 23.23 10.99 -28.10
N HIS A 100 22.94 10.12 -27.13
CA HIS A 100 22.16 8.92 -27.41
C HIS A 100 20.69 9.25 -27.70
N LYS A 101 20.12 8.52 -28.67
CA LYS A 101 18.71 8.65 -29.07
C LYS A 101 17.85 7.52 -28.52
N ASP A 102 18.44 6.34 -28.34
CA ASP A 102 17.79 5.16 -27.80
C ASP A 102 18.31 4.80 -26.40
N ALA A 103 17.46 4.12 -25.63
CA ALA A 103 17.74 3.81 -24.23
C ALA A 103 18.74 2.68 -24.04
N ILE A 104 18.86 1.78 -25.01
CA ILE A 104 19.78 0.64 -24.91
C ILE A 104 21.20 1.17 -24.97
N SER A 105 21.55 1.92 -26.02
CA SER A 105 22.88 2.48 -26.21
C SER A 105 23.26 3.42 -25.07
N PHE A 106 22.32 4.25 -24.60
CA PHE A 106 22.55 5.12 -23.44
C PHE A 106 22.87 4.34 -22.15
N LEU A 107 22.13 3.27 -21.87
CA LEU A 107 22.31 2.47 -20.66
C LEU A 107 23.60 1.64 -20.72
N GLU A 108 24.02 1.20 -21.91
CA GLU A 108 25.31 0.54 -22.14
C GLU A 108 26.48 1.47 -21.76
N ASP A 109 26.48 2.71 -22.24
CA ASP A 109 27.52 3.69 -21.88
C ASP A 109 27.42 4.14 -20.41
N ALA A 110 26.20 4.28 -19.89
CA ALA A 110 25.97 4.60 -18.48
C ALA A 110 26.46 3.49 -17.53
N SER A 111 26.48 2.23 -17.97
CA SER A 111 26.94 1.09 -17.16
C SER A 111 28.41 1.25 -16.75
N THR A 112 29.26 1.76 -17.65
CA THR A 112 30.69 1.97 -17.40
C THR A 112 30.90 3.00 -16.30
N LEU A 113 30.24 4.16 -16.40
CA LEU A 113 30.30 5.20 -15.36
C LEU A 113 29.68 4.72 -14.04
N PHE A 114 28.59 3.96 -14.10
CA PHE A 114 27.99 3.36 -12.91
C PHE A 114 28.98 2.45 -12.17
N GLU A 115 29.65 1.54 -12.89
CA GLU A 115 30.61 0.61 -12.28
C GLU A 115 31.75 1.32 -11.57
N GLU A 116 32.33 2.35 -12.18
CA GLU A 116 33.41 3.13 -11.58
C GLU A 116 32.97 3.75 -10.24
N GLN A 117 31.78 4.37 -10.23
CA GLN A 117 31.25 5.03 -9.04
C GLN A 117 30.90 4.04 -7.93
N ILE A 118 30.37 2.86 -8.29
CA ILE A 118 30.07 1.79 -7.33
C ILE A 118 31.35 1.18 -6.76
N LYS A 119 32.38 0.92 -7.59
CA LYS A 119 33.68 0.41 -7.12
C LYS A 119 34.32 1.39 -6.13
N LEU A 120 34.29 2.70 -6.43
CA LEU A 120 34.76 3.75 -5.51
C LEU A 120 33.96 3.78 -4.19
N ALA A 121 32.64 3.61 -4.24
CA ALA A 121 31.84 3.56 -3.00
C ALA A 121 32.12 2.28 -2.18
N LEU A 122 32.43 1.16 -2.84
CA LEU A 122 32.75 -0.12 -2.19
C LEU A 122 34.16 -0.18 -1.55
N THR A 123 35.06 0.75 -1.86
CA THR A 123 36.36 0.87 -1.16
C THR A 123 36.19 1.43 0.25
N GLU A 124 35.20 2.30 0.47
CA GLU A 124 34.93 2.93 1.76
C GLU A 124 33.83 2.21 2.55
N HIS A 125 32.94 1.47 1.87
CA HIS A 125 31.80 0.78 2.46
C HIS A 125 31.69 -0.67 1.99
N SER A 126 31.51 -1.61 2.93
CA SER A 126 31.43 -3.04 2.61
C SER A 126 30.20 -3.43 1.77
N MET A 127 29.11 -2.66 1.85
CA MET A 127 27.86 -2.93 1.16
C MET A 127 27.10 -1.63 0.89
N LEU A 128 26.38 -1.60 -0.23
CA LEU A 128 25.64 -0.44 -0.72
C LEU A 128 24.20 -0.83 -1.03
N LYS A 129 23.31 0.16 -1.02
CA LYS A 129 21.95 0.00 -1.56
C LYS A 129 21.69 1.07 -2.60
N VAL A 130 21.37 0.63 -3.81
CA VAL A 130 21.36 1.47 -5.01
C VAL A 130 20.02 1.37 -5.71
N TYR A 131 19.51 2.53 -6.13
CA TYR A 131 18.39 2.63 -7.08
C TYR A 131 18.67 3.76 -8.06
N THR A 132 17.90 3.79 -9.13
CA THR A 132 18.06 4.73 -10.25
C THR A 132 16.72 5.29 -10.69
N GLU A 133 16.77 6.48 -11.26
CA GLU A 133 15.65 7.14 -11.93
C GLU A 133 16.09 7.58 -13.33
N LEU A 134 15.46 7.05 -14.38
CA LEU A 134 15.66 7.52 -15.74
C LEU A 134 14.66 8.63 -16.04
N ALA A 135 15.16 9.80 -16.42
CA ALA A 135 14.35 10.90 -16.93
C ALA A 135 14.40 10.91 -18.47
N ALA A 136 13.24 10.81 -19.11
CA ALA A 136 13.10 10.82 -20.56
C ALA A 136 11.93 11.71 -21.01
N GLU A 137 12.09 12.35 -22.16
CA GLU A 137 11.07 13.18 -22.79
C GLU A 137 10.33 12.35 -23.85
N TYR A 138 9.01 12.40 -23.80
CA TYR A 138 8.13 11.74 -24.75
C TYR A 138 7.32 12.78 -25.52
N ILE A 139 7.02 12.48 -26.77
CA ILE A 139 6.14 13.28 -27.62
C ILE A 139 4.87 12.51 -27.95
N SER A 140 3.76 13.24 -28.07
CA SER A 140 2.51 12.76 -28.65
C SER A 140 1.99 13.81 -29.62
N LEU A 141 1.43 13.39 -30.74
CA LEU A 141 0.74 14.32 -31.63
C LEU A 141 -0.65 14.62 -31.07
N SER A 142 -1.02 15.89 -30.99
CA SER A 142 -2.40 16.31 -30.72
C SER A 142 -3.29 16.06 -31.95
N LYS A 143 -4.61 16.10 -31.77
CA LYS A 143 -5.58 15.97 -32.89
C LYS A 143 -5.42 17.07 -33.95
N GLU A 144 -4.76 18.16 -33.62
CA GLU A 144 -4.52 19.33 -34.48
C GLU A 144 -3.12 19.34 -35.12
N GLY A 145 -2.30 18.31 -34.85
CA GLY A 145 -0.95 18.16 -35.42
C GLY A 145 0.15 18.85 -34.61
N GLU A 146 -0.15 19.36 -33.42
CA GLU A 146 0.86 19.95 -32.51
C GLU A 146 1.59 18.86 -31.72
N GLU A 147 2.91 19.02 -31.56
CA GLU A 147 3.74 18.11 -30.76
C GLU A 147 3.60 18.43 -29.26
N LEU A 148 2.99 17.52 -28.51
CA LEU A 148 2.89 17.59 -27.05
C LEU A 148 4.11 16.91 -26.42
N HIS A 149 4.94 17.68 -25.74
CA HIS A 149 6.11 17.18 -25.00
C HIS A 149 5.77 16.90 -23.54
N SER A 150 6.21 15.77 -23.01
CA SER A 150 6.01 15.42 -21.60
C SER A 150 7.18 14.66 -21.02
N MET A 151 7.63 15.09 -19.85
CA MET A 151 8.66 14.40 -19.08
C MET A 151 8.09 13.17 -18.36
N LYS A 152 8.81 12.06 -18.46
CA LYS A 152 8.51 10.79 -17.80
C LYS A 152 9.72 10.30 -17.02
N TYR A 153 9.45 9.69 -15.87
CA TYR A 153 10.45 9.20 -14.94
C TYR A 153 10.22 7.71 -14.70
N PHE A 154 11.27 6.90 -14.85
CA PHE A 154 11.22 5.46 -14.65
C PHE A 154 12.16 5.07 -13.51
N ASN A 155 11.58 4.51 -12.45
CA ASN A 155 12.27 4.28 -11.19
C ASN A 155 12.57 2.79 -11.01
N THR A 156 13.78 2.46 -10.56
CA THR A 156 14.15 1.09 -10.19
C THR A 156 13.97 0.84 -8.70
N LYS A 157 13.92 -0.43 -8.31
CA LYS A 157 13.89 -0.80 -6.89
C LYS A 157 15.26 -0.60 -6.26
N ALA A 158 15.26 -0.27 -4.97
CA ALA A 158 16.49 -0.18 -4.20
C ALA A 158 17.05 -1.57 -3.89
N GLU A 159 18.10 -1.95 -4.61
CA GLU A 159 18.74 -3.26 -4.57
C GLU A 159 20.15 -3.18 -3.96
N SER A 160 20.60 -4.26 -3.34
CA SER A 160 21.89 -4.26 -2.63
C SER A 160 23.06 -4.69 -3.51
N ILE A 161 24.22 -4.05 -3.30
CA ILE A 161 25.49 -4.38 -3.95
C ILE A 161 26.57 -4.62 -2.89
N SER A 162 27.31 -5.72 -3.04
CA SER A 162 28.45 -6.10 -2.18
C SER A 162 29.74 -6.19 -2.99
N GLN A 163 30.88 -6.33 -2.32
CA GLN A 163 32.18 -6.49 -2.99
C GLN A 163 32.27 -7.72 -3.92
N SER A 164 31.43 -8.73 -3.71
CA SER A 164 31.39 -9.94 -4.55
C SER A 164 30.35 -9.90 -5.66
N THR A 165 29.57 -8.82 -5.76
CA THR A 165 28.50 -8.69 -6.77
C THR A 165 29.11 -8.45 -8.15
N ASN A 166 28.71 -9.23 -9.16
CA ASN A 166 29.03 -8.93 -10.55
C ASN A 166 28.25 -7.70 -11.00
N LEU A 167 28.93 -6.56 -11.18
CA LEU A 167 28.27 -5.28 -11.41
C LEU A 167 27.62 -5.18 -12.79
N GLU A 168 28.22 -5.79 -13.81
CA GLU A 168 27.70 -5.82 -15.18
C GLU A 168 26.36 -6.56 -15.23
N GLU A 169 26.33 -7.80 -14.74
CA GLU A 169 25.12 -8.62 -14.67
C GLU A 169 24.05 -7.96 -13.77
N TRP A 170 24.47 -7.38 -12.64
CA TRP A 170 23.57 -6.68 -11.73
C TRP A 170 22.94 -5.46 -12.39
N PHE A 171 23.71 -4.67 -13.15
CA PHE A 171 23.20 -3.49 -13.86
C PHE A 171 22.18 -3.89 -14.93
N ILE A 172 22.49 -4.93 -15.71
CA ILE A 172 21.57 -5.45 -16.74
C ILE A 172 20.23 -5.83 -16.12
N ILE A 173 20.23 -6.68 -15.08
CA ILE A 173 19.00 -7.22 -14.49
C ILE A 173 18.22 -6.13 -13.74
N ASN A 174 18.88 -5.34 -12.90
CA ASN A 174 18.19 -4.45 -11.95
C ASN A 174 17.91 -3.05 -12.50
N ILE A 175 18.69 -2.60 -13.50
CA ILE A 175 18.55 -1.29 -14.11
C ILE A 175 18.06 -1.42 -15.55
N GLN A 176 18.82 -2.06 -16.43
CA GLN A 176 18.53 -2.05 -17.87
C GLN A 176 17.21 -2.74 -18.21
N GLU A 177 17.05 -4.02 -17.87
CA GLU A 177 15.80 -4.76 -18.12
C GLU A 177 14.61 -4.14 -17.40
N SER A 178 14.81 -3.63 -16.18
CA SER A 178 13.75 -3.01 -15.39
C SER A 178 13.25 -1.71 -16.01
N ILE A 179 14.14 -0.86 -16.50
CA ILE A 179 13.81 0.42 -17.12
C ILE A 179 13.23 0.21 -18.50
N LEU A 180 13.85 -0.62 -19.34
CA LEU A 180 13.36 -0.91 -20.69
C LEU A 180 11.94 -1.47 -20.65
N LYS A 181 11.67 -2.42 -19.75
CA LYS A 181 10.32 -2.94 -19.56
C LYS A 181 9.32 -1.86 -19.13
N GLN A 182 9.72 -0.94 -18.24
CA GLN A 182 8.84 0.16 -17.83
C GLN A 182 8.56 1.13 -18.99
N MET A 183 9.54 1.37 -19.86
CA MET A 183 9.39 2.19 -21.07
C MET A 183 8.49 1.52 -22.10
N GLU A 184 8.66 0.21 -22.34
CA GLU A 184 7.81 -0.60 -23.22
C GLU A 184 6.37 -0.63 -22.72
N ASP A 185 6.15 -0.99 -21.44
CA ASP A 185 4.84 -0.97 -20.80
C ASP A 185 4.16 0.41 -20.94
N PHE A 186 4.93 1.49 -20.84
CA PHE A 186 4.41 2.85 -20.96
C PHE A 186 3.98 3.19 -22.40
N GLN A 187 4.71 2.70 -23.40
CA GLN A 187 4.37 2.87 -24.81
C GLN A 187 3.18 2.00 -25.22
N GLU A 188 3.07 0.78 -24.69
CA GLU A 188 1.97 -0.16 -25.02
C GLU A 188 0.64 0.19 -24.34
N LYS A 189 0.66 0.79 -23.14
CA LYS A 189 -0.54 0.98 -22.31
C LYS A 189 -1.36 2.24 -22.65
N ASN A 190 -0.87 3.21 -23.43
CA ASN A 190 -1.60 4.47 -23.69
C ASN A 190 -1.18 5.26 -24.98
N SER A 191 -2.18 5.57 -25.83
CA SER A 191 -2.36 6.80 -26.65
C SER A 191 -1.21 7.42 -27.48
N GLY A 192 -0.31 6.65 -28.09
CA GLY A 192 0.57 7.18 -29.15
C GLY A 192 1.76 8.04 -28.69
N TRP A 193 2.22 7.88 -27.44
CA TRP A 193 3.42 8.55 -26.94
C TRP A 193 4.69 7.85 -27.42
N THR A 194 5.57 8.57 -28.09
CA THR A 194 6.85 8.09 -28.62
C THR A 194 8.01 8.72 -27.86
N LEU A 195 9.08 7.96 -27.62
CA LEU A 195 10.30 8.48 -26.99
C LEU A 195 10.89 9.56 -27.91
N HIS A 196 11.14 10.75 -27.36
CA HIS A 196 11.77 11.86 -28.08
C HIS A 196 13.24 12.00 -27.71
N SER A 197 13.55 12.05 -26.42
CA SER A 197 14.93 12.16 -25.95
C SER A 197 15.12 11.54 -24.58
N ILE A 198 16.34 11.08 -24.31
CA ILE A 198 16.75 10.65 -22.97
C ILE A 198 17.53 11.79 -22.36
N VAL A 199 17.21 12.14 -21.12
CA VAL A 199 17.82 13.30 -20.46
C VAL A 199 19.00 12.86 -19.61
N HIS A 200 18.75 12.02 -18.60
CA HIS A 200 19.76 11.54 -17.67
C HIS A 200 19.28 10.32 -16.90
N LEU A 201 20.22 9.58 -16.33
CA LEU A 201 20.00 8.54 -15.33
C LEU A 201 20.54 9.03 -13.98
N ALA A 202 19.64 9.34 -13.06
CA ALA A 202 20.02 9.65 -11.69
C ALA A 202 20.33 8.34 -10.93
N ILE A 203 21.47 8.27 -10.28
CA ILE A 203 21.97 7.12 -9.53
C ILE A 203 22.14 7.50 -8.07
N HIS A 204 21.49 6.72 -7.22
CA HIS A 204 21.38 7.00 -5.80
C HIS A 204 22.05 5.91 -4.96
N ILE A 205 23.23 6.22 -4.40
CA ILE A 205 24.05 5.30 -3.63
C ILE A 205 23.87 5.58 -2.14
N ASN A 206 23.26 4.63 -1.43
CA ASN A 206 23.02 4.74 0.01
C ASN A 206 23.98 3.87 0.80
N LYS A 207 24.34 4.36 1.99
CA LYS A 207 25.05 3.55 2.97
C LYS A 207 24.14 2.42 3.39
N TYR A 208 24.56 1.19 3.07
CA TYR A 208 23.90 0.01 3.57
C TYR A 208 24.80 -0.61 4.63
N ASN A 209 24.51 -0.26 5.88
CA ASN A 209 25.03 -0.98 7.02
C ASN A 209 24.00 -2.06 7.37
N PRO A 210 24.19 -3.33 6.95
CA PRO A 210 23.44 -4.43 7.54
C PRO A 210 23.69 -4.50 9.06
N THR A 211 24.71 -3.81 9.58
CA THR A 211 25.09 -3.70 10.99
C THR A 211 24.19 -2.75 11.80
N ARG A 212 22.89 -3.01 11.81
CA ARG A 212 22.17 -3.20 13.07
C ARG A 212 21.43 -4.54 13.09
N ALA A 213 21.97 -5.54 12.39
CA ALA A 213 21.44 -6.88 12.35
C ALA A 213 22.58 -7.84 12.01
N SER A 214 23.14 -8.51 13.02
CA SER A 214 23.86 -9.74 12.77
C SER A 214 22.90 -10.73 12.10
N SER A 215 23.34 -11.45 11.06
CA SER A 215 22.60 -12.63 10.60
C SER A 215 22.50 -13.67 11.71
N TYR A 216 23.47 -13.71 12.63
CA TYR A 216 23.29 -14.37 13.91
C TYR A 216 22.21 -13.68 14.77
N ILE A 217 21.06 -14.34 14.92
CA ILE A 217 20.05 -13.98 15.91
C ILE A 217 20.16 -14.97 17.07
N PRO A 218 20.25 -14.51 18.34
CA PRO A 218 20.26 -15.42 19.47
C PRO A 218 18.97 -16.25 19.50
N LEU A 219 19.11 -17.56 19.69
CA LEU A 219 17.94 -18.43 19.82
C LEU A 219 17.09 -18.00 21.02
N PRO A 220 15.75 -17.97 20.92
CA PRO A 220 14.89 -17.78 22.08
C PRO A 220 15.23 -18.79 23.17
N LYS A 221 15.19 -18.36 24.44
CA LYS A 221 15.59 -19.17 25.59
C LYS A 221 14.89 -20.55 25.63
N SER A 222 13.61 -20.57 25.26
CA SER A 222 12.78 -21.79 25.14
C SER A 222 13.30 -22.83 24.14
N ILE A 223 14.07 -22.40 23.13
CA ILE A 223 14.74 -23.26 22.14
C ILE A 223 16.19 -23.53 22.55
N GLN A 224 16.89 -22.52 23.07
CA GLN A 224 18.28 -22.63 23.51
C GLN A 224 18.45 -23.67 24.63
N ASP A 225 17.55 -23.65 25.63
CA ASP A 225 17.57 -24.56 26.79
C ASP A 225 17.39 -26.02 26.39
N LYS A 226 16.68 -26.28 25.29
CA LYS A 226 16.52 -27.64 24.75
C LYS A 226 17.85 -28.20 24.22
N LYS A 227 18.88 -27.37 24.00
CA LYS A 227 20.19 -27.80 23.43
C LYS A 227 20.02 -28.63 22.15
N ALA A 228 18.95 -28.40 21.39
CA ALA A 228 18.56 -29.17 20.22
C ALA A 228 19.12 -28.57 18.92
N CYS A 229 19.47 -27.28 18.93
CA CYS A 229 20.00 -26.55 17.78
C CYS A 229 21.47 -26.15 17.99
N LEU A 230 22.21 -25.95 16.89
CA LEU A 230 23.53 -25.32 16.89
C LEU A 230 23.43 -24.07 16.01
N ASN A 231 23.51 -22.91 16.65
CA ASN A 231 23.55 -21.62 15.98
C ASN A 231 25.02 -21.20 15.84
N VAL A 232 25.50 -21.11 14.61
CA VAL A 232 26.85 -20.65 14.31
C VAL A 232 26.81 -19.13 14.23
N GLN A 233 27.65 -18.46 15.02
CA GLN A 233 27.78 -17.02 15.07
C GLN A 233 28.44 -16.54 13.79
N ASN A 234 27.61 -16.10 12.84
CA ASN A 234 28.03 -15.51 11.60
C ASN A 234 27.63 -14.03 11.51
N PHE A 235 28.45 -13.27 10.78
CA PHE A 235 28.30 -11.83 10.56
C PHE A 235 28.19 -11.51 9.05
N ASP A 236 27.97 -12.55 8.23
CA ASP A 236 27.77 -12.50 6.77
C ASP A 236 26.36 -13.01 6.41
N ASP A 237 25.96 -12.90 5.14
CA ASP A 237 24.65 -13.40 4.68
C ASP A 237 24.62 -14.92 4.38
N CYS A 238 25.65 -15.65 4.83
CA CYS A 238 25.88 -17.06 4.50
C CYS A 238 25.38 -18.03 5.60
N CYS A 239 24.39 -17.65 6.40
CA CYS A 239 23.89 -18.48 7.51
C CYS A 239 23.45 -19.90 7.07
N PHE A 240 22.84 -20.05 5.89
CA PHE A 240 22.49 -21.35 5.31
C PHE A 240 23.71 -22.25 5.14
N LYS A 241 24.78 -21.72 4.54
CA LYS A 241 26.05 -22.42 4.32
C LYS A 241 26.68 -22.86 5.64
N TRP A 242 26.78 -21.96 6.61
CA TRP A 242 27.34 -22.27 7.92
C TRP A 242 26.51 -23.32 8.68
N ALA A 243 25.19 -23.26 8.58
CA ALA A 243 24.31 -24.26 9.16
C ALA A 243 24.54 -25.65 8.53
N ILE A 244 24.62 -25.75 7.20
CA ILE A 244 24.92 -27.00 6.49
C ILE A 244 26.31 -27.53 6.88
N LEU A 245 27.35 -26.71 6.85
CA LEU A 245 28.71 -27.12 7.21
C LEU A 245 28.77 -27.61 8.66
N SER A 246 28.09 -26.93 9.58
CA SER A 246 28.01 -27.37 10.98
C SER A 246 27.36 -28.75 11.13
N ALA A 247 26.38 -29.07 10.27
CA ALA A 247 25.72 -30.37 10.24
C ALA A 247 26.59 -31.48 9.61
N LEU A 248 27.42 -31.14 8.63
CA LEU A 248 28.34 -32.07 7.97
C LEU A 248 29.61 -32.34 8.78
N ARG A 249 30.07 -31.37 9.58
CA ARG A 249 31.33 -31.41 10.34
C ARG A 249 31.09 -31.61 11.84
N LYS A 250 30.41 -32.69 12.19
CA LYS A 250 30.01 -33.02 13.58
C LYS A 250 31.19 -33.34 14.50
N GLU A 251 32.34 -33.65 13.94
CA GLU A 251 33.60 -33.91 14.61
C GLU A 251 34.19 -32.67 15.30
N ILE A 252 33.78 -31.46 14.90
CA ILE A 252 34.23 -30.21 15.52
C ILE A 252 33.53 -30.04 16.87
N LYS A 253 34.30 -30.26 17.97
CA LYS A 253 33.78 -30.17 19.34
C LYS A 253 34.06 -28.83 20.01
N LYS A 254 35.27 -28.28 19.83
CA LYS A 254 35.70 -26.98 20.40
C LYS A 254 35.25 -25.84 19.49
N ASN A 255 34.79 -24.73 20.09
CA ASN A 255 34.39 -23.50 19.38
C ASN A 255 33.40 -23.70 18.22
N LYS A 256 32.61 -24.78 18.24
CA LYS A 256 31.63 -25.15 17.20
C LYS A 256 30.53 -24.11 16.93
N HIS A 257 30.42 -23.09 17.77
CA HIS A 257 29.49 -21.97 17.62
C HIS A 257 30.09 -20.82 16.82
N ARG A 258 31.37 -20.87 16.42
CA ARG A 258 32.02 -19.82 15.62
C ARG A 258 32.30 -20.31 14.20
N ILE A 259 32.52 -19.39 13.27
CA ILE A 259 32.76 -19.71 11.85
C ILE A 259 34.15 -20.32 11.60
N GLU A 260 35.19 -19.89 12.33
CA GLU A 260 36.60 -20.18 12.00
C GLU A 260 36.91 -21.68 11.80
N PRO A 261 36.38 -22.61 12.63
CA PRO A 261 36.61 -24.04 12.43
C PRO A 261 36.05 -24.58 11.10
N TYR A 262 35.05 -23.92 10.53
CA TYR A 262 34.34 -24.34 9.32
C TYR A 262 34.89 -23.70 8.04
N LYS A 263 35.61 -22.57 8.11
CA LYS A 263 36.16 -21.87 6.92
C LYS A 263 37.03 -22.77 6.03
N LYS A 264 37.77 -23.70 6.62
CA LYS A 264 38.60 -24.65 5.86
C LYS A 264 37.81 -25.64 4.99
N PHE A 265 36.49 -25.75 5.19
CA PHE A 265 35.59 -26.63 4.44
C PHE A 265 34.65 -25.84 3.53
N GLU A 266 34.91 -24.55 3.36
CA GLU A 266 34.05 -23.62 2.66
C GLU A 266 33.78 -24.02 1.20
N ASN A 267 34.81 -24.58 0.55
CA ASN A 267 34.80 -24.98 -0.85
C ASN A 267 34.20 -26.38 -1.08
N GLU A 268 33.75 -27.08 -0.04
CA GLU A 268 33.13 -28.41 -0.20
C GLU A 268 31.69 -28.37 -0.68
N LEU A 269 31.04 -27.20 -0.58
CA LEU A 269 29.67 -26.97 -1.01
C LEU A 269 29.67 -26.14 -2.28
N ASN A 270 28.92 -26.59 -3.28
CA ASN A 270 28.77 -25.91 -4.54
C ASN A 270 27.45 -25.09 -4.53
N PHE A 271 27.59 -23.77 -4.66
CA PHE A 271 26.49 -22.80 -4.71
C PHE A 271 26.33 -22.17 -6.11
N SER A 272 26.78 -22.84 -7.18
CA SER A 272 26.70 -22.31 -8.55
C SER A 272 25.27 -21.93 -8.93
N GLY A 273 25.08 -20.63 -9.23
CA GLY A 273 23.78 -20.04 -9.54
C GLY A 273 22.79 -20.00 -8.36
N ILE A 274 23.29 -19.95 -7.13
CA ILE A 274 22.51 -19.73 -5.91
C ILE A 274 23.15 -18.57 -5.15
N GLU A 275 22.41 -17.48 -5.01
CA GLU A 275 22.86 -16.29 -4.30
C GLU A 275 22.59 -16.42 -2.79
N SER A 276 23.48 -15.82 -1.99
CA SER A 276 23.25 -15.61 -0.56
C SER A 276 22.52 -14.27 -0.34
N PRO A 277 21.57 -14.17 0.60
CA PRO A 277 21.04 -15.25 1.44
C PRO A 277 20.17 -16.25 0.65
N VAL A 278 20.39 -17.55 0.88
CA VAL A 278 19.70 -18.61 0.14
C VAL A 278 18.20 -18.57 0.39
N LYS A 279 17.42 -18.33 -0.68
CA LYS A 279 15.95 -18.31 -0.63
C LYS A 279 15.43 -19.74 -0.60
N ILE A 280 14.29 -19.95 0.04
CA ILE A 280 13.66 -21.29 0.16
C ILE A 280 13.44 -21.94 -1.23
N LYS A 281 13.10 -21.14 -2.24
CA LYS A 281 12.88 -21.59 -3.62
C LYS A 281 14.15 -22.16 -4.29
N ASP A 282 15.33 -21.79 -3.82
CA ASP A 282 16.61 -22.20 -4.41
C ASP A 282 17.20 -23.46 -3.72
N ILE A 283 16.61 -23.90 -2.59
CA ILE A 283 17.03 -25.10 -1.86
C ILE A 283 16.97 -26.37 -2.74
N PRO A 284 15.91 -26.64 -3.53
CA PRO A 284 15.89 -27.78 -4.44
C PRO A 284 17.09 -27.83 -5.41
N LYS A 285 17.53 -26.67 -5.89
CA LYS A 285 18.72 -26.55 -6.76
C LYS A 285 19.98 -26.92 -5.97
N PHE A 286 20.12 -26.42 -4.75
CA PHE A 286 21.23 -26.76 -3.85
C PHE A 286 21.27 -28.27 -3.57
N GLU A 287 20.13 -28.89 -3.25
CA GLU A 287 20.01 -30.32 -2.97
C GLU A 287 20.50 -31.18 -4.15
N LYS A 288 20.09 -30.82 -5.37
CA LYS A 288 20.46 -31.52 -6.60
C LYS A 288 21.95 -31.42 -6.89
N ILE A 289 22.54 -30.23 -6.75
CA ILE A 289 23.97 -29.98 -7.02
C ILE A 289 24.85 -30.74 -6.02
N ASN A 290 24.50 -30.68 -4.73
CA ASN A 290 25.37 -31.20 -3.65
C ASN A 290 25.04 -32.64 -3.24
N LYS A 291 23.96 -33.24 -3.76
CA LYS A 291 23.46 -34.57 -3.37
C LYS A 291 23.21 -34.67 -1.85
N ILE A 292 22.63 -33.61 -1.29
CA ILE A 292 22.24 -33.46 0.13
C ILE A 292 20.74 -33.19 0.13
N SER A 293 20.00 -33.73 1.10
CA SER A 293 18.60 -33.36 1.29
C SER A 293 18.41 -32.51 2.54
N VAL A 294 17.56 -31.49 2.46
CA VAL A 294 17.36 -30.48 3.48
C VAL A 294 15.86 -30.33 3.78
N ASN A 295 15.49 -30.37 5.05
CA ASN A 295 14.19 -29.89 5.51
C ASN A 295 14.38 -28.59 6.29
N VAL A 296 13.49 -27.62 6.08
CA VAL A 296 13.50 -26.36 6.80
C VAL A 296 12.19 -26.21 7.58
N TYR A 297 12.32 -25.85 8.85
CA TYR A 297 11.21 -25.56 9.75
C TYR A 297 11.27 -24.11 10.21
N ALA A 298 10.15 -23.39 10.22
CA ALA A 298 10.06 -22.04 10.79
C ALA A 298 9.62 -22.07 12.25
N LEU A 299 10.15 -21.15 13.06
CA LEU A 299 9.66 -20.84 14.41
C LEU A 299 8.65 -19.69 14.33
N LYS A 300 7.44 -19.88 14.85
CA LYS A 300 6.40 -18.86 14.99
C LYS A 300 6.53 -18.06 16.30
N GLN A 301 5.89 -16.90 16.37
CA GLN A 301 5.85 -16.04 17.58
C GLN A 301 5.27 -16.78 18.79
N THR A 302 4.25 -17.62 18.55
CA THR A 302 3.65 -18.52 19.56
C THR A 302 4.64 -19.57 20.10
N GLY A 303 5.86 -19.62 19.54
CA GLY A 303 6.90 -20.60 19.79
C GLY A 303 6.66 -21.94 19.11
N ASP A 304 5.66 -22.04 18.22
CA ASP A 304 5.37 -23.26 17.46
C ASP A 304 6.33 -23.43 16.28
N ILE A 305 6.60 -24.69 15.93
CA ILE A 305 7.49 -25.05 14.84
C ILE A 305 6.69 -25.72 13.74
N GLU A 306 6.90 -25.28 12.51
CA GLU A 306 6.20 -25.80 11.33
C GLU A 306 7.14 -26.00 10.13
N PRO A 307 6.90 -27.02 9.29
CA PRO A 307 7.69 -27.22 8.08
C PRO A 307 7.35 -26.16 7.03
N ILE A 308 8.38 -25.51 6.49
CA ILE A 308 8.26 -24.54 5.38
C ILE A 308 8.89 -25.06 4.08
N HIS A 309 9.82 -26.00 4.20
CA HIS A 309 10.40 -26.71 3.07
C HIS A 309 10.67 -28.16 3.47
N LEU A 310 10.20 -29.10 2.65
CA LEU A 310 10.44 -30.53 2.84
C LEU A 310 11.02 -31.08 1.54
N THR A 311 12.14 -31.79 1.68
CA THR A 311 12.77 -32.47 0.55
C THR A 311 11.83 -33.52 -0.05
N ALA A 312 11.81 -33.61 -1.38
CA ALA A 312 11.05 -34.63 -2.09
C ALA A 312 11.73 -36.02 -2.02
N SER A 313 13.05 -36.05 -1.90
CA SER A 313 13.85 -37.29 -1.92
C SER A 313 14.92 -37.27 -0.83
N LYS A 314 14.72 -38.08 0.20
CA LYS A 314 15.63 -38.14 1.36
C LYS A 314 16.94 -38.84 0.98
N GLN A 315 18.01 -38.05 0.86
CA GLN A 315 19.36 -38.52 0.60
C GLN A 315 20.02 -39.11 1.86
N LYS A 316 21.14 -39.85 1.67
CA LYS A 316 21.96 -40.39 2.78
C LYS A 316 22.45 -39.28 3.72
N LYS A 317 22.79 -38.12 3.18
CA LYS A 317 23.10 -36.90 3.93
C LYS A 317 21.83 -36.04 4.03
N HIS A 318 21.09 -36.21 5.11
CA HIS A 318 19.87 -35.45 5.39
C HIS A 318 20.06 -34.48 6.54
N ILE A 319 19.64 -33.22 6.36
CA ILE A 319 19.85 -32.13 7.31
C ILE A 319 18.52 -31.44 7.61
N HIS A 320 18.28 -31.13 8.88
CA HIS A 320 17.16 -30.31 9.33
C HIS A 320 17.65 -28.93 9.73
N LEU A 321 17.04 -27.88 9.20
CA LEU A 321 17.32 -26.49 9.52
C LEU A 321 16.11 -25.85 10.20
N LEU A 322 16.39 -24.93 11.13
CA LEU A 322 15.42 -24.05 11.76
C LEU A 322 15.63 -22.65 11.20
N LEU A 323 14.57 -22.07 10.64
CA LEU A 323 14.48 -20.67 10.27
C LEU A 323 13.86 -19.91 11.45
N ILE A 324 14.53 -18.86 11.90
CA ILE A 324 13.98 -17.91 12.89
C ILE A 324 13.90 -16.53 12.27
N GLN A 325 13.17 -15.61 12.89
CA GLN A 325 13.05 -14.22 12.45
C GLN A 325 13.39 -13.26 13.59
N ASP A 326 13.94 -12.10 13.25
CA ASP A 326 14.46 -11.09 14.21
C ASP A 326 13.34 -10.34 14.94
N ARG A 327 12.24 -10.08 14.23
CA ARG A 327 11.00 -9.52 14.77
C ARG A 327 9.84 -10.40 14.33
N TYR A 328 8.90 -10.61 15.24
CA TYR A 328 7.58 -11.15 14.89
C TYR A 328 6.68 -9.94 14.75
N ASP A 329 6.28 -9.63 13.51
CA ASP A 329 5.35 -8.54 13.27
C ASP A 329 4.06 -8.86 14.03
N ASP A 330 3.73 -8.02 15.02
CA ASP A 330 2.37 -7.96 15.51
C ASP A 330 1.53 -7.38 14.36
N GLU A 331 0.45 -8.05 13.96
CA GLU A 331 -0.51 -7.53 12.98
C GLU A 331 -1.13 -6.18 13.41
N ASP A 332 -0.81 -5.70 14.63
CA ASP A 332 -1.29 -4.46 15.25
C ASP A 332 -0.22 -3.33 15.38
N PHE A 333 1.01 -3.47 14.84
CA PHE A 333 2.05 -2.43 15.01
C PHE A 333 1.93 -1.28 13.99
N GLN A 334 1.19 -0.23 14.35
CA GLN A 334 1.10 1.05 13.64
C GLN A 334 2.15 2.06 14.17
N GLY A 335 3.39 1.95 13.72
CA GLY A 335 4.43 2.92 14.05
C GLY A 335 5.31 3.27 12.85
N GLU A 336 5.64 4.55 12.70
CA GLU A 336 6.59 5.10 11.73
C GLU A 336 8.06 4.75 12.10
N GLU A 337 8.42 3.47 12.17
CA GLU A 337 9.83 3.08 12.04
C GLU A 337 10.15 2.79 10.56
N PRO A 338 11.34 3.20 10.07
CA PRO A 338 11.77 2.85 8.71
C PRO A 338 11.70 1.32 8.53
N TYR A 339 11.27 0.84 7.36
CA TYR A 339 11.26 -0.59 7.04
C TYR A 339 12.65 -1.19 7.27
N ILE A 340 12.79 -1.93 8.38
CA ILE A 340 14.00 -2.69 8.69
C ILE A 340 13.81 -4.08 8.07
N PRO A 341 14.67 -4.50 7.12
CA PRO A 341 14.60 -5.85 6.56
C PRO A 341 14.66 -6.90 7.67
N ILE A 342 13.68 -7.80 7.71
CA ILE A 342 13.64 -8.89 8.69
C ILE A 342 14.69 -9.93 8.30
N ASN A 343 15.60 -10.22 9.22
CA ASN A 343 16.60 -11.27 9.03
C ASN A 343 15.99 -12.66 9.29
N TYR A 344 16.25 -13.60 8.37
CA TYR A 344 15.80 -14.99 8.47
C TYR A 344 16.98 -15.98 8.52
N PRO A 345 17.67 -16.13 9.66
CA PRO A 345 18.80 -17.03 9.72
C PRO A 345 18.41 -18.51 9.79
N TYR A 346 19.19 -19.31 9.06
CA TYR A 346 19.14 -20.76 9.12
C TYR A 346 20.05 -21.29 10.22
N ILE A 347 19.51 -22.20 11.03
CA ILE A 347 20.18 -22.78 12.18
C ILE A 347 20.11 -24.30 12.09
N TRP A 348 21.20 -25.01 12.38
CA TRP A 348 21.17 -26.47 12.32
C TRP A 348 20.39 -27.08 13.49
N ILE A 349 19.38 -27.89 13.18
CA ILE A 349 18.67 -28.74 14.15
C ILE A 349 19.45 -30.06 14.30
N LYS A 350 20.17 -30.20 15.42
CA LYS A 350 20.90 -31.44 15.76
C LYS A 350 19.97 -32.58 16.18
N ASN A 351 18.82 -32.24 16.76
CA ASN A 351 17.88 -33.23 17.28
C ASN A 351 16.44 -32.71 17.24
N LEU A 352 15.69 -33.08 16.21
CA LEU A 352 14.30 -32.67 16.00
C LEU A 352 13.36 -33.17 17.12
N SER A 353 13.57 -34.41 17.60
CA SER A 353 12.79 -34.99 18.70
C SER A 353 12.93 -34.19 20.00
N ARG A 354 14.14 -33.74 20.33
CA ARG A 354 14.39 -32.87 21.50
C ARG A 354 13.80 -31.47 21.32
N LEU A 355 13.79 -30.95 20.09
CA LEU A 355 13.27 -29.63 19.79
C LEU A 355 11.75 -29.54 20.01
N ILE A 356 11.00 -30.56 19.59
CA ILE A 356 9.52 -30.52 19.56
C ILE A 356 8.90 -31.39 20.68
N GLY A 357 9.58 -32.43 21.14
CA GLY A 357 9.00 -33.50 21.96
C GLY A 357 8.44 -33.07 23.32
N SER A 358 8.91 -31.97 23.91
CA SER A 358 8.40 -31.44 25.18
C SER A 358 7.01 -30.83 25.06
N LYS A 359 6.62 -30.33 23.88
CA LYS A 359 5.28 -29.80 23.61
C LYS A 359 4.25 -30.89 23.33
N LEU A 360 4.70 -32.03 22.81
CA LEU A 360 3.81 -33.11 22.35
C LEU A 360 3.36 -34.06 23.48
N SER A 361 4.18 -34.24 24.52
CA SER A 361 3.83 -35.11 25.66
C SER A 361 4.79 -34.88 26.84
N LYS A 362 4.27 -35.01 28.06
CA LYS A 362 5.05 -34.94 29.32
C LYS A 362 5.93 -36.18 29.55
N ASP A 363 5.77 -37.23 28.75
CA ASP A 363 6.55 -38.46 28.83
C ASP A 363 8.02 -38.22 28.43
N LYS A 364 8.95 -38.72 29.24
CA LYS A 364 10.41 -38.60 29.06
C LYS A 364 11.01 -39.68 28.15
N ARG A 365 10.23 -40.69 27.72
CA ARG A 365 10.69 -41.74 26.79
C ARG A 365 11.11 -41.16 25.43
N LYS A 366 12.02 -41.85 24.74
CA LYS A 366 12.52 -41.46 23.41
C LYS A 366 11.36 -41.47 22.40
N LYS A 367 11.13 -40.32 21.75
CA LYS A 367 10.08 -40.14 20.74
C LYS A 367 10.68 -40.12 19.34
N TYR A 368 10.04 -40.79 18.40
CA TYR A 368 10.39 -40.75 16.98
C TYR A 368 9.41 -39.79 16.28
N ILE A 369 9.91 -38.75 15.62
CA ILE A 369 9.08 -37.70 15.03
C ILE A 369 9.08 -37.86 13.51
N CYS A 370 7.90 -37.76 12.90
CA CYS A 370 7.78 -37.68 11.44
C CYS A 370 8.18 -36.28 10.96
N ASP A 371 9.07 -36.22 9.97
CA ASP A 371 9.61 -34.97 9.44
C ASP A 371 8.54 -34.04 8.82
N ARG A 372 7.43 -34.62 8.37
CA ARG A 372 6.36 -33.95 7.59
C ARG A 372 5.20 -33.49 8.45
N CYS A 373 4.54 -34.39 9.16
CA CYS A 373 3.39 -34.05 10.01
C CYS A 373 3.78 -33.65 11.45
N LEU A 374 5.05 -33.83 11.84
CA LEU A 374 5.57 -33.60 13.18
C LEU A 374 4.87 -34.40 14.30
N HIS A 375 4.15 -35.46 13.94
CA HIS A 375 3.56 -36.41 14.89
C HIS A 375 4.64 -37.31 15.50
N TYR A 376 4.43 -37.74 16.75
CA TYR A 376 5.37 -38.59 17.48
C TYR A 376 4.91 -40.05 17.55
N PHE A 377 5.88 -40.95 17.50
CA PHE A 377 5.69 -42.40 17.60
C PHE A 377 6.58 -42.97 18.70
N ALA A 378 6.11 -44.05 19.32
CA ALA A 378 6.84 -44.75 20.39
C ALA A 378 7.99 -45.63 19.87
N SER A 379 7.98 -46.02 18.59
CA SER A 379 9.02 -46.82 17.95
C SER A 379 9.35 -46.33 16.55
N LEU A 380 10.57 -46.62 16.09
CA LEU A 380 11.02 -46.29 14.74
C LEU A 380 10.20 -47.02 13.66
N GLU A 381 9.76 -48.26 13.95
CA GLU A 381 9.00 -49.07 13.02
C GLU A 381 7.63 -48.44 12.70
N ARG A 382 6.92 -47.97 13.72
CA ARG A 382 5.63 -47.28 13.54
C ARG A 382 5.80 -45.97 12.78
N LEU A 383 6.92 -45.27 12.99
CA LEU A 383 7.24 -44.08 12.20
C LEU A 383 7.44 -44.44 10.72
N ARG A 384 8.19 -45.50 10.40
CA ARG A 384 8.44 -45.91 9.00
C ARG A 384 7.17 -46.27 8.25
N ILE A 385 6.27 -47.03 8.89
CA ILE A 385 4.96 -47.36 8.30
C ILE A 385 4.19 -46.07 8.00
N HIS A 386 4.14 -45.15 8.98
CA HIS A 386 3.48 -43.86 8.80
C HIS A 386 4.12 -42.97 7.72
N GLU A 387 5.44 -42.98 7.55
CA GLU A 387 6.15 -42.15 6.57
C GLU A 387 5.70 -42.45 5.13
N ILE A 388 5.34 -43.70 4.82
CA ILE A 388 4.83 -44.11 3.50
C ILE A 388 3.49 -43.44 3.21
N ASP A 389 2.53 -43.59 4.12
CA ASP A 389 1.19 -43.02 3.97
C ASP A 389 1.22 -41.48 4.03
N CYS A 390 2.03 -40.93 4.94
CA CYS A 390 2.15 -39.50 5.17
C CYS A 390 2.79 -38.77 3.99
N ALA A 391 3.77 -39.38 3.32
CA ALA A 391 4.36 -38.82 2.10
C ALA A 391 3.36 -38.75 0.95
N THR A 392 2.41 -39.70 0.90
CA THR A 392 1.40 -39.79 -0.17
C THR A 392 0.21 -38.86 0.08
N MET A 393 -0.26 -38.75 1.32
CA MET A 393 -1.49 -38.02 1.66
C MET A 393 -1.27 -36.57 2.13
N ASN A 394 -0.15 -36.25 2.79
CA ASN A 394 0.02 -34.96 3.47
C ASN A 394 1.02 -34.05 2.74
N LYS A 395 0.56 -32.90 2.25
CA LYS A 395 1.47 -31.85 1.72
C LYS A 395 2.05 -30.95 2.81
N CYS A 396 1.36 -30.82 3.95
CA CYS A 396 1.76 -29.99 5.09
C CYS A 396 1.29 -30.60 6.42
N LYS A 397 1.66 -29.99 7.55
CA LYS A 397 1.16 -30.36 8.89
C LYS A 397 -0.34 -30.08 8.95
N ILE A 398 -1.15 -31.14 8.99
CA ILE A 398 -2.59 -31.01 9.24
C ILE A 398 -2.79 -30.63 10.71
N LYS A 399 -3.25 -29.39 10.94
CA LYS A 399 -3.73 -28.95 12.26
C LYS A 399 -5.24 -29.14 12.28
N LEU A 400 -5.68 -30.24 12.88
CA LEU A 400 -7.11 -30.40 13.17
C LEU A 400 -7.51 -29.38 14.24
N PRO A 401 -8.78 -28.91 14.24
CA PRO A 401 -9.29 -28.11 15.34
C PRO A 401 -9.05 -28.85 16.65
N GLU A 402 -8.51 -28.16 17.65
CA GLU A 402 -8.45 -28.69 19.00
C GLU A 402 -9.89 -28.86 19.52
N GLU A 403 -10.12 -29.66 20.56
CA GLU A 403 -11.46 -29.84 21.15
C GLU A 403 -12.17 -28.52 21.46
N LYS A 404 -11.41 -27.46 21.76
CA LYS A 404 -11.90 -26.10 21.99
C LYS A 404 -12.35 -25.35 20.72
N ASP A 405 -11.83 -25.75 19.56
CA ASP A 405 -12.03 -25.11 18.25
C ASP A 405 -12.90 -25.97 17.31
N LYS A 406 -13.41 -27.11 17.79
CA LYS A 406 -14.27 -28.01 17.01
C LYS A 406 -15.60 -27.39 16.59
N ILE A 407 -16.00 -26.29 17.24
CA ILE A 407 -17.22 -25.54 16.94
C ILE A 407 -16.82 -24.15 16.44
N LEU A 408 -17.20 -23.83 15.20
CA LEU A 408 -17.13 -22.47 14.69
C LEU A 408 -18.19 -21.63 15.38
N LYS A 409 -17.75 -20.58 16.08
CA LYS A 409 -18.62 -19.58 16.69
C LYS A 409 -18.13 -18.18 16.36
N PHE A 410 -19.07 -17.25 16.21
CA PHE A 410 -18.75 -15.85 16.03
C PHE A 410 -18.12 -15.30 17.31
N LYS A 411 -16.95 -14.66 17.20
CA LYS A 411 -16.19 -14.14 18.36
C LYS A 411 -16.13 -12.61 18.41
N ASP A 412 -16.27 -11.95 17.27
CA ASP A 412 -16.14 -10.49 17.13
C ASP A 412 -17.46 -9.77 17.43
N TYR A 413 -18.00 -9.97 18.62
CA TYR A 413 -19.30 -9.43 19.02
C TYR A 413 -19.40 -7.91 18.87
N SER A 414 -18.30 -7.16 19.03
CA SER A 414 -18.25 -5.71 18.76
C SER A 414 -18.58 -5.29 17.33
N LYS A 415 -18.61 -6.22 16.37
CA LYS A 415 -19.06 -5.97 14.99
C LYS A 415 -20.58 -6.13 14.81
N LYS A 416 -21.31 -6.55 15.85
CA LYS A 416 -22.78 -6.59 15.86
C LYS A 416 -23.40 -5.24 16.25
N GLU A 417 -22.63 -4.40 16.93
CA GLU A 417 -23.09 -3.06 17.28
C GLU A 417 -23.29 -2.19 16.05
N TRP A 418 -24.40 -1.46 16.06
CA TRP A 418 -24.65 -0.45 15.04
C TRP A 418 -23.74 0.73 15.29
N VAL A 419 -23.15 1.27 14.23
CA VAL A 419 -22.47 2.55 14.34
C VAL A 419 -23.50 3.65 14.59
N PRO A 420 -23.23 4.59 15.52
CA PRO A 420 -24.20 5.61 15.90
C PRO A 420 -24.49 6.62 14.78
N PHE A 421 -23.47 6.91 13.96
CA PHE A 421 -23.54 7.83 12.83
C PHE A 421 -22.92 7.22 11.58
N ILE A 422 -23.53 7.50 10.42
CA ILE A 422 -23.07 7.08 9.09
C ILE A 422 -23.23 8.24 8.12
N ILE A 423 -22.26 8.45 7.23
CA ILE A 423 -22.37 9.44 6.15
C ILE A 423 -22.54 8.69 4.83
N TYR A 424 -23.52 9.10 4.03
CA TYR A 424 -23.67 8.70 2.63
C TYR A 424 -23.40 9.92 1.76
N GLY A 425 -22.49 9.82 0.79
CA GLY A 425 -22.12 10.96 -0.06
C GLY A 425 -22.15 10.62 -1.54
N ASP A 426 -22.25 11.66 -2.36
CA ASP A 426 -22.12 11.62 -3.82
C ASP A 426 -21.53 12.94 -4.34
N PHE A 427 -20.73 12.86 -5.40
CA PHE A 427 -20.16 14.03 -6.07
C PHE A 427 -20.63 14.10 -7.52
N GLU A 428 -20.90 15.31 -8.01
CA GLU A 428 -21.07 15.58 -9.43
C GLU A 428 -19.88 16.39 -9.94
N CYS A 429 -19.53 16.20 -11.22
CA CYS A 429 -18.39 16.85 -11.85
C CYS A 429 -18.78 17.57 -13.13
N VAL A 430 -18.08 18.65 -13.43
CA VAL A 430 -18.03 19.24 -14.77
C VAL A 430 -16.99 18.46 -15.57
N LEU A 431 -17.33 18.12 -16.81
CA LEU A 431 -16.44 17.40 -17.72
C LEU A 431 -15.73 18.40 -18.64
N LYS A 432 -14.57 18.90 -18.21
CA LYS A 432 -13.78 19.81 -19.03
C LYS A 432 -13.10 19.04 -20.16
N PRO A 433 -13.36 19.34 -21.44
CA PRO A 433 -12.65 18.71 -22.54
C PRO A 433 -11.17 19.03 -22.42
N ILE A 434 -10.31 18.01 -22.43
CA ILE A 434 -8.86 18.23 -22.49
C ILE A 434 -8.39 17.88 -23.89
N ASN A 435 -7.60 18.76 -24.49
CA ASN A 435 -6.86 18.48 -25.73
C ASN A 435 -5.61 17.61 -25.44
N GLU A 436 -5.73 16.60 -24.59
CA GLU A 436 -4.66 15.65 -24.27
C GLU A 436 -4.97 14.26 -24.81
N SER A 437 -3.95 13.57 -25.35
CA SER A 437 -4.13 12.27 -26.01
C SER A 437 -4.52 11.12 -25.06
N LYS A 438 -4.36 11.28 -23.74
CA LYS A 438 -4.54 10.22 -22.73
C LYS A 438 -5.82 10.34 -21.89
N ALA A 439 -6.47 11.49 -21.88
CA ALA A 439 -7.69 11.73 -21.11
C ALA A 439 -8.63 12.59 -21.96
N TYR A 440 -9.85 12.10 -22.19
CA TYR A 440 -10.84 12.80 -23.00
C TYR A 440 -11.43 14.01 -22.25
N THR A 441 -11.51 13.93 -20.92
CA THR A 441 -12.11 14.93 -20.05
C THR A 441 -11.39 15.02 -18.70
N GLU A 442 -11.24 16.24 -18.16
CA GLU A 442 -10.86 16.49 -16.77
C GLU A 442 -12.14 16.56 -15.94
N HIS A 443 -12.18 15.82 -14.85
CA HIS A 443 -13.32 15.81 -13.94
C HIS A 443 -13.06 16.82 -12.83
N GLU A 444 -13.68 17.99 -12.92
CA GLU A 444 -13.63 18.97 -11.85
C GLU A 444 -14.88 18.83 -10.96
N PRO A 445 -14.73 18.63 -9.63
CA PRO A 445 -15.86 18.61 -8.71
C PRO A 445 -16.74 19.85 -8.85
N LEU A 446 -18.01 19.64 -9.18
CA LEU A 446 -19.04 20.67 -9.32
C LEU A 446 -19.86 20.83 -8.05
N SER A 447 -20.35 19.70 -7.53
CA SER A 447 -21.17 19.68 -6.33
C SER A 447 -20.92 18.42 -5.53
N VAL A 448 -21.28 18.50 -4.26
CA VAL A 448 -21.26 17.39 -3.33
C VAL A 448 -22.55 17.41 -2.52
N GLY A 449 -23.17 16.25 -2.39
CA GLY A 449 -24.28 16.02 -1.47
C GLY A 449 -23.89 14.95 -0.46
N PHE A 450 -24.21 15.14 0.81
CA PHE A 450 -24.12 14.05 1.77
C PHE A 450 -25.28 14.05 2.77
N TYR A 451 -25.66 12.85 3.19
CA TYR A 451 -26.64 12.59 4.23
C TYR A 451 -25.95 11.98 5.45
N LEU A 452 -25.99 12.72 6.57
CA LEU A 452 -25.61 12.21 7.89
C LEU A 452 -26.80 11.47 8.49
N LYS A 453 -26.69 10.15 8.63
CA LYS A 453 -27.68 9.31 9.31
C LYS A 453 -27.26 9.10 10.76
N CYS A 454 -28.16 9.41 11.70
CA CYS A 454 -28.05 9.02 13.10
C CYS A 454 -29.01 7.85 13.39
N ASN A 455 -28.49 6.80 14.04
CA ASN A 455 -29.25 5.57 14.30
C ASN A 455 -30.10 5.62 15.57
N PHE A 456 -29.70 6.41 16.57
CA PHE A 456 -30.38 6.48 17.86
C PHE A 456 -31.29 7.70 18.00
N ASN A 457 -31.05 8.78 17.24
CA ASN A 457 -31.93 9.93 17.20
C ASN A 457 -32.15 10.41 15.75
N PRO A 458 -33.29 10.11 15.12
CA PRO A 458 -33.60 10.53 13.76
C PRO A 458 -33.65 12.04 13.52
N GLU A 459 -33.74 12.87 14.57
CA GLU A 459 -33.70 14.35 14.47
C GLU A 459 -32.28 14.89 14.25
N LEU A 460 -31.26 14.12 14.63
CA LEU A 460 -29.85 14.46 14.36
C LEU A 460 -29.41 14.07 12.95
N SER A 461 -30.30 13.46 12.16
CA SER A 461 -30.00 13.13 10.77
C SER A 461 -30.24 14.35 9.89
N GLU A 462 -29.27 14.70 9.05
CA GLU A 462 -29.32 15.91 8.22
C GLU A 462 -28.77 15.64 6.81
N TYR A 463 -29.41 16.25 5.81
CA TYR A 463 -28.90 16.33 4.45
C TYR A 463 -28.19 17.67 4.26
N ARG A 464 -27.02 17.67 3.63
CA ARG A 464 -26.31 18.88 3.24
C ARG A 464 -25.78 18.74 1.82
N CYS A 465 -25.82 19.82 1.07
CA CYS A 465 -25.23 19.88 -0.25
C CYS A 465 -24.53 21.20 -0.48
N TYR A 466 -23.57 21.19 -1.39
CA TYR A 466 -22.86 22.37 -1.85
C TYR A 466 -22.60 22.25 -3.34
N ARG A 467 -22.88 23.32 -4.08
CA ARG A 467 -22.57 23.45 -5.50
C ARG A 467 -21.70 24.68 -5.69
N LYS A 468 -20.58 24.51 -6.39
CA LYS A 468 -19.65 25.58 -6.70
C LYS A 468 -20.30 26.60 -7.64
N SER A 469 -20.24 27.87 -7.26
CA SER A 469 -20.57 29.01 -8.12
C SER A 469 -19.30 29.67 -8.68
N ASN A 470 -19.43 30.50 -9.72
CA ASN A 470 -18.29 31.25 -10.29
C ASN A 470 -17.66 32.23 -9.28
N ASN A 471 -18.37 32.61 -8.23
CA ASN A 471 -17.92 33.57 -7.22
C ASN A 471 -17.42 32.89 -5.94
N ASP A 472 -17.41 31.56 -5.89
CA ASP A 472 -17.02 30.82 -4.70
C ASP A 472 -15.51 30.55 -4.68
N ASP A 473 -14.86 30.90 -3.57
CA ASP A 473 -13.43 30.65 -3.35
C ASP A 473 -13.13 29.19 -2.96
N LYS A 474 -14.15 28.40 -2.61
CA LYS A 474 -14.00 27.05 -2.04
C LYS A 474 -14.43 25.97 -3.02
N SER A 475 -13.63 24.92 -3.15
CA SER A 475 -14.00 23.74 -3.93
C SER A 475 -15.01 22.85 -3.17
N PRO A 476 -15.83 22.06 -3.88
CA PRO A 476 -16.71 21.07 -3.23
C PRO A 476 -15.97 20.10 -2.33
N SER A 477 -14.76 19.69 -2.71
CA SER A 477 -13.91 18.80 -1.90
C SER A 477 -13.46 19.46 -0.59
N GLU A 478 -13.06 20.73 -0.61
CA GLU A 478 -12.71 21.49 0.60
C GLU A 478 -13.93 21.72 1.50
N TRP A 479 -15.08 22.04 0.92
CA TRP A 479 -16.33 22.18 1.66
C TRP A 479 -16.74 20.87 2.33
N PHE A 480 -16.60 19.75 1.62
CA PHE A 480 -16.88 18.42 2.17
C PHE A 480 -15.98 18.10 3.37
N VAL A 481 -14.67 18.35 3.24
CA VAL A 481 -13.69 18.07 4.31
C VAL A 481 -13.89 18.94 5.55
N GLU A 482 -14.25 20.21 5.38
CA GLU A 482 -14.66 21.08 6.49
C GLU A 482 -15.92 20.55 7.18
N ASN A 483 -16.91 20.09 6.41
CA ASN A 483 -18.10 19.49 6.97
C ASN A 483 -17.81 18.18 7.71
N LEU A 484 -16.86 17.37 7.25
CA LEU A 484 -16.40 16.19 8.00
C LEU A 484 -15.83 16.59 9.37
N GLN A 485 -15.05 17.67 9.45
CA GLN A 485 -14.54 18.15 10.75
C GLN A 485 -15.68 18.59 11.68
N ASN A 486 -16.64 19.34 11.16
CA ASN A 486 -17.83 19.75 11.92
C ASN A 486 -18.66 18.55 12.41
N VAL A 487 -18.78 17.51 11.58
CA VAL A 487 -19.43 16.25 11.98
C VAL A 487 -18.62 15.55 13.06
N ALA A 488 -17.29 15.51 12.95
CA ALA A 488 -16.44 14.92 13.98
C ALA A 488 -16.64 15.61 15.34
N ASP A 489 -16.67 16.95 15.37
CA ASP A 489 -16.92 17.72 16.59
C ASP A 489 -18.26 17.36 17.24
N LYS A 490 -19.35 17.36 16.44
CA LYS A 490 -20.68 16.98 16.91
C LYS A 490 -20.73 15.54 17.44
N VAL A 491 -20.13 14.60 16.72
CA VAL A 491 -20.17 13.18 17.07
C VAL A 491 -19.33 12.88 18.30
N LEU A 492 -18.19 13.55 18.47
CA LEU A 492 -17.31 13.39 19.62
C LEU A 492 -17.96 13.83 20.92
N GLU A 493 -18.83 14.85 20.90
CA GLU A 493 -19.58 15.27 22.09
C GLU A 493 -20.35 14.11 22.73
N PHE A 494 -20.93 13.21 21.92
CA PHE A 494 -21.62 12.01 22.43
C PHE A 494 -20.66 10.94 22.96
N PHE A 495 -19.50 10.78 22.33
CA PHE A 495 -18.52 9.78 22.74
C PHE A 495 -17.75 10.18 24.00
N ASP A 496 -17.52 11.48 24.20
CA ASP A 496 -16.76 12.03 25.34
C ASP A 496 -17.64 12.26 26.57
N ASN A 497 -18.97 12.30 26.41
CA ASN A 497 -19.93 12.43 27.50
C ASN A 497 -20.86 11.20 27.58
N PRO A 498 -20.34 10.04 28.01
CA PRO A 498 -21.15 8.83 28.13
C PRO A 498 -22.29 9.05 29.14
N LYS A 499 -23.51 8.69 28.76
CA LYS A 499 -24.68 8.78 29.62
C LYS A 499 -24.72 7.66 30.63
N ASP A 500 -25.21 7.98 31.83
CA ASP A 500 -25.53 6.99 32.83
C ASP A 500 -26.66 6.07 32.36
N MET A 501 -26.59 4.83 32.81
CA MET A 501 -27.59 3.80 32.49
C MET A 501 -28.97 4.19 33.03
N ILE A 502 -29.94 4.28 32.12
CA ILE A 502 -31.36 4.33 32.40
C ILE A 502 -31.81 2.89 32.68
N PHE A 503 -32.30 2.65 33.90
CA PHE A 503 -32.65 1.29 34.34
C PHE A 503 -33.98 1.29 35.08
N THR A 504 -35.02 0.87 34.37
CA THR A 504 -36.39 0.80 34.87
C THR A 504 -36.63 -0.46 35.72
N ASP A 505 -37.70 -0.46 36.51
CA ASP A 505 -38.08 -1.62 37.33
C ASP A 505 -38.40 -2.87 36.47
N ILE A 506 -38.96 -2.67 35.26
CA ILE A 506 -39.25 -3.75 34.33
C ILE A 506 -37.95 -4.36 33.80
N GLU A 507 -36.97 -3.54 33.43
CA GLU A 507 -35.66 -4.00 32.97
C GLU A 507 -34.87 -4.67 34.08
N LYS A 508 -35.03 -4.22 35.33
CA LYS A 508 -34.48 -4.89 36.51
C LYS A 508 -35.03 -6.30 36.66
N LEU A 509 -36.35 -6.48 36.53
CA LEU A 509 -36.96 -7.81 36.54
C LEU A 509 -36.46 -8.67 35.37
N ALA A 510 -36.28 -8.08 34.18
CA ALA A 510 -35.75 -8.79 33.02
C ALA A 510 -34.29 -9.22 33.23
N TYR A 511 -33.45 -8.35 33.80
CA TYR A 511 -32.07 -8.64 34.17
C TYR A 511 -31.97 -9.75 35.23
N ASP A 512 -32.81 -9.69 36.26
CA ASP A 512 -32.83 -10.67 37.34
C ASP A 512 -33.20 -12.06 36.81
N LYS A 513 -34.19 -12.13 35.91
CA LYS A 513 -34.65 -13.36 35.25
C LYS A 513 -33.75 -13.85 34.10
N ALA A 514 -32.79 -13.06 33.63
CA ALA A 514 -31.95 -13.45 32.51
C ALA A 514 -31.02 -14.61 32.90
N GLU A 515 -31.14 -15.73 32.18
CA GLU A 515 -30.32 -16.93 32.33
C GLU A 515 -29.14 -17.00 31.34
N ILE A 516 -29.21 -16.20 30.26
CA ILE A 516 -28.21 -16.17 29.19
C ILE A 516 -27.72 -14.76 28.90
N CYS A 517 -26.45 -14.66 28.49
CA CYS A 517 -25.84 -13.41 28.04
C CYS A 517 -26.45 -12.96 26.71
N HIS A 518 -26.90 -11.71 26.62
CA HIS A 518 -27.50 -11.20 25.37
C HIS A 518 -26.49 -11.11 24.21
N ILE A 519 -25.19 -10.96 24.49
CA ILE A 519 -24.12 -10.77 23.50
C ILE A 519 -23.69 -12.11 22.88
N CYS A 520 -23.23 -13.05 23.71
CA CYS A 520 -22.68 -14.33 23.26
C CYS A 520 -23.68 -15.48 23.26
N LYS A 521 -24.83 -15.31 23.94
CA LYS A 521 -25.90 -16.31 24.13
C LYS A 521 -25.52 -17.51 25.01
N ASP A 522 -24.37 -17.48 25.69
CA ASP A 522 -23.98 -18.48 26.69
C ASP A 522 -24.56 -18.14 28.09
N GLY A 523 -24.71 -19.15 28.95
CA GLY A 523 -25.26 -19.00 30.31
C GLY A 523 -24.34 -18.26 31.30
N PHE A 524 -24.89 -17.84 32.45
CA PHE A 524 -24.13 -17.18 33.53
C PHE A 524 -23.60 -18.20 34.55
N ASP A 525 -22.44 -17.89 35.15
CA ASP A 525 -21.87 -18.63 36.29
C ASP A 525 -21.08 -17.68 37.21
N ASP A 526 -20.93 -18.06 38.48
CA ASP A 526 -20.37 -17.19 39.52
C ASP A 526 -18.84 -17.05 39.48
N GLU A 527 -18.14 -17.84 38.67
CA GLU A 527 -16.66 -17.86 38.65
C GLU A 527 -16.06 -17.15 37.43
N ARG A 528 -16.59 -17.39 36.23
CA ARG A 528 -16.02 -16.93 34.95
C ARG A 528 -17.00 -16.08 34.15
N ASN A 529 -18.28 -16.38 34.25
CA ASN A 529 -19.35 -15.76 33.47
C ASN A 529 -20.23 -14.88 34.36
N ILE A 530 -19.58 -13.98 35.11
CA ILE A 530 -20.22 -13.05 36.05
C ILE A 530 -21.23 -12.19 35.28
N LYS A 531 -22.50 -12.21 35.75
CA LYS A 531 -23.60 -11.43 35.20
C LYS A 531 -23.43 -9.95 35.54
N VAL A 532 -23.39 -9.09 34.52
CA VAL A 532 -23.34 -7.63 34.62
C VAL A 532 -24.39 -7.00 33.72
N ARG A 533 -24.67 -5.72 33.94
CA ARG A 533 -25.60 -4.92 33.14
C ARG A 533 -24.83 -4.24 32.01
N ASP A 534 -25.24 -4.51 30.77
CA ASP A 534 -24.76 -3.83 29.58
C ASP A 534 -25.76 -2.75 29.17
N HIS A 535 -25.25 -1.60 28.73
CA HIS A 535 -26.04 -0.46 28.30
C HIS A 535 -25.31 0.30 27.20
N ASP A 536 -26.08 1.06 26.44
CA ASP A 536 -25.55 1.99 25.44
C ASP A 536 -25.01 3.25 26.13
N HIS A 537 -23.74 3.59 25.93
CA HIS A 537 -23.17 4.79 26.54
C HIS A 537 -23.60 6.09 25.86
N ILE A 538 -24.22 6.05 24.67
CA ILE A 538 -24.70 7.23 23.95
C ILE A 538 -26.14 7.55 24.35
N THR A 539 -27.01 6.54 24.42
CA THR A 539 -28.42 6.73 24.79
C THR A 539 -28.69 6.57 26.28
N GLY A 540 -27.85 5.81 26.99
CA GLY A 540 -28.07 5.35 28.36
C GLY A 540 -28.97 4.11 28.44
N GLU A 541 -29.52 3.62 27.34
CA GLU A 541 -30.51 2.54 27.36
C GLU A 541 -29.90 1.19 27.74
N PHE A 542 -30.60 0.46 28.61
CA PHE A 542 -30.21 -0.88 29.00
C PHE A 542 -30.37 -1.87 27.83
N ARG A 543 -29.28 -2.55 27.46
CA ARG A 543 -29.26 -3.52 26.35
C ARG A 543 -29.56 -4.94 26.82
N GLY A 544 -29.12 -5.30 28.03
CA GLY A 544 -29.41 -6.61 28.60
C GLY A 544 -28.39 -7.10 29.62
N ALA A 545 -28.64 -8.31 30.14
CA ALA A 545 -27.67 -9.02 30.96
C ALA A 545 -26.51 -9.55 30.09
N ALA A 546 -25.28 -9.27 30.49
CA ALA A 546 -24.07 -9.66 29.78
C ALA A 546 -23.04 -10.30 30.73
N HIS A 547 -22.10 -11.08 30.18
CA HIS A 547 -20.91 -11.43 30.96
C HIS A 547 -20.02 -10.21 31.12
N SER A 548 -19.35 -10.06 32.27
CA SER A 548 -18.36 -8.99 32.48
C SER A 548 -17.36 -8.88 31.32
N LYS A 549 -16.83 -10.01 30.84
CA LYS A 549 -15.90 -10.05 29.70
C LYS A 549 -16.56 -9.67 28.37
N CYS A 550 -17.79 -10.11 28.13
CA CYS A 550 -18.54 -9.77 26.92
C CYS A 550 -18.80 -8.26 26.88
N ASN A 551 -19.28 -7.70 27.99
CA ASN A 551 -19.52 -6.27 28.19
C ASN A 551 -18.26 -5.43 27.88
N ILE A 552 -17.11 -5.78 28.46
CA ILE A 552 -15.84 -5.05 28.23
C ILE A 552 -15.40 -5.09 26.76
N ASN A 553 -15.73 -6.15 26.02
CA ASN A 553 -15.37 -6.28 24.61
C ASN A 553 -16.42 -5.68 23.66
N TYR A 554 -17.62 -5.40 24.16
CA TYR A 554 -18.76 -4.90 23.41
C TYR A 554 -18.81 -3.37 23.54
N LYS A 555 -17.80 -2.73 22.96
CA LYS A 555 -17.59 -1.27 23.05
C LYS A 555 -17.94 -0.58 21.75
N ASP A 556 -18.48 0.62 21.89
CA ASP A 556 -18.70 1.53 20.78
C ASP A 556 -17.36 1.93 20.16
N LYS A 557 -17.30 1.87 18.84
CA LYS A 557 -16.08 2.24 18.10
C LYS A 557 -16.16 3.71 17.73
N ARG A 558 -15.10 4.46 18.07
CA ARG A 558 -14.96 5.89 17.76
C ARG A 558 -14.58 6.13 16.30
N PHE A 559 -15.49 5.79 15.40
CA PHE A 559 -15.35 6.09 13.98
C PHE A 559 -16.71 6.33 13.33
N VAL A 560 -16.71 7.07 12.22
CA VAL A 560 -17.86 7.24 11.34
C VAL A 560 -17.53 6.64 9.96
N PRO A 561 -18.30 5.66 9.49
CA PRO A 561 -18.20 5.22 8.11
C PRO A 561 -18.76 6.29 7.17
N VAL A 562 -18.02 6.52 6.09
CA VAL A 562 -18.38 7.41 4.98
C VAL A 562 -18.52 6.54 3.74
N ILE A 563 -19.72 6.49 3.20
CA ILE A 563 -20.10 5.53 2.17
C ILE A 563 -20.35 6.30 0.88
N PHE A 564 -19.60 5.92 -0.16
CA PHE A 564 -19.83 6.33 -1.54
C PHE A 564 -20.10 5.08 -2.39
N HIS A 565 -20.76 5.24 -3.52
CA HIS A 565 -21.01 4.13 -4.43
C HIS A 565 -20.01 4.16 -5.58
N ASN A 566 -19.20 3.11 -5.72
CA ASN A 566 -18.06 3.08 -6.63
C ASN A 566 -16.92 4.05 -6.22
N LEU A 567 -16.75 4.25 -4.90
CA LEU A 567 -15.71 5.10 -4.30
C LEU A 567 -14.32 4.85 -4.89
N SER A 568 -13.92 3.57 -4.94
CA SER A 568 -12.59 3.13 -5.38
C SER A 568 -12.32 3.40 -6.86
N GLY A 569 -13.37 3.57 -7.66
CA GLY A 569 -13.29 3.75 -9.10
C GLY A 569 -13.46 5.19 -9.56
N TYR A 570 -14.00 6.07 -8.70
CA TYR A 570 -14.36 7.43 -9.09
C TYR A 570 -14.18 8.45 -7.96
N ASP A 571 -15.15 8.56 -7.02
CA ASP A 571 -15.24 9.71 -6.11
C ASP A 571 -14.02 9.92 -5.23
N SER A 572 -13.32 8.85 -4.83
CA SER A 572 -12.13 8.99 -3.98
C SER A 572 -11.07 9.90 -4.60
N HIS A 573 -10.92 9.89 -5.93
CA HIS A 573 -9.95 10.73 -6.63
C HIS A 573 -10.25 12.23 -6.50
N LEU A 574 -11.50 12.60 -6.24
CA LEU A 574 -11.97 13.99 -6.18
C LEU A 574 -11.61 14.69 -4.87
N PHE A 575 -11.50 13.94 -3.77
CA PHE A 575 -11.36 14.53 -2.43
C PHE A 575 -10.30 13.89 -1.54
N ILE A 576 -9.65 12.78 -1.94
CA ILE A 576 -8.70 12.07 -1.07
C ILE A 576 -7.50 12.95 -0.67
N ARG A 577 -7.06 13.84 -1.56
CA ARG A 577 -5.98 14.80 -1.28
C ARG A 577 -6.42 15.79 -0.21
N GLU A 578 -7.61 16.35 -0.35
CA GLU A 578 -8.22 17.29 0.57
C GLU A 578 -8.47 16.63 1.93
N VAL A 579 -8.93 15.36 1.98
CA VAL A 579 -9.06 14.60 3.23
C VAL A 579 -7.69 14.34 3.89
N ALA A 580 -6.66 14.05 3.10
CA ALA A 580 -5.32 13.83 3.63
C ALA A 580 -4.73 15.11 4.24
N MET A 581 -4.95 16.26 3.59
CA MET A 581 -4.35 17.55 3.96
C MET A 581 -5.21 18.42 4.88
N GLY A 582 -6.54 18.26 4.86
CA GLY A 582 -7.47 19.23 5.43
C GLY A 582 -7.55 19.24 6.95
N PHE A 583 -7.05 18.20 7.62
CA PHE A 583 -6.85 18.18 9.07
C PHE A 583 -5.71 17.23 9.47
N PRO A 584 -5.06 17.43 10.63
CA PRO A 584 -3.95 16.59 11.09
C PRO A 584 -4.33 15.11 11.25
N GLY A 585 -3.32 14.25 11.14
CA GLY A 585 -3.42 12.82 11.42
C GLY A 585 -3.27 11.92 10.19
N GLN A 586 -3.05 10.63 10.43
CA GLN A 586 -2.62 9.67 9.43
C GLN A 586 -3.76 9.19 8.52
N VAL A 587 -3.44 8.92 7.26
CA VAL A 587 -4.30 8.16 6.34
C VAL A 587 -3.76 6.74 6.20
N SER A 588 -4.59 5.75 6.53
CA SER A 588 -4.32 4.34 6.30
C SER A 588 -5.15 3.85 5.12
N VAL A 589 -4.52 3.16 4.17
CA VAL A 589 -5.18 2.69 2.94
C VAL A 589 -5.14 1.17 2.86
N LEU A 590 -6.21 0.58 2.34
CA LEU A 590 -6.24 -0.81 1.88
C LEU A 590 -6.17 -0.81 0.35
N PRO A 591 -4.97 -0.84 -0.25
CA PRO A 591 -4.82 -0.71 -1.70
C PRO A 591 -5.19 -2.01 -2.43
N GLN A 592 -5.84 -1.87 -3.59
CA GLN A 592 -5.94 -2.94 -4.59
C GLN A 592 -4.86 -2.75 -5.67
N THR A 593 -4.67 -1.52 -6.12
CA THR A 593 -3.57 -1.09 -7.01
C THR A 593 -2.99 0.23 -6.51
N LYS A 594 -2.01 0.82 -7.23
CA LYS A 594 -1.50 2.16 -6.92
C LYS A 594 -2.57 3.26 -7.05
N GLU A 595 -3.62 3.01 -7.83
CA GLU A 595 -4.66 4.00 -8.15
C GLU A 595 -6.00 3.66 -7.49
N ARG A 596 -6.27 2.37 -7.19
CA ARG A 596 -7.54 1.93 -6.62
C ARG A 596 -7.38 1.48 -5.18
N TYR A 597 -8.09 2.15 -4.26
CA TYR A 597 -8.13 1.83 -2.84
C TYR A 597 -9.46 1.17 -2.47
N ILE A 598 -9.42 -0.03 -1.88
CA ILE A 598 -10.63 -0.77 -1.45
C ILE A 598 -11.38 0.01 -0.37
N SER A 599 -10.62 0.59 0.56
CA SER A 599 -11.11 1.43 1.65
C SER A 599 -9.92 2.22 2.17
N PHE A 600 -10.17 3.40 2.70
CA PHE A 600 -9.16 4.18 3.41
C PHE A 600 -9.75 4.78 4.68
N VAL A 601 -8.89 5.01 5.66
CA VAL A 601 -9.23 5.51 6.99
C VAL A 601 -8.41 6.76 7.23
N LYS A 602 -9.09 7.86 7.56
CA LYS A 602 -8.44 9.07 8.06
C LYS A 602 -8.56 9.06 9.58
N PHE A 603 -7.43 8.96 10.26
CA PHE A 603 -7.33 9.01 11.72
C PHE A 603 -6.99 10.44 12.18
N MET A 604 -7.71 10.94 13.17
CA MET A 604 -7.47 12.22 13.85
C MET A 604 -6.78 11.92 15.18
N GLU A 605 -5.46 12.10 15.21
CA GLU A 605 -4.62 11.73 16.38
C GLU A 605 -4.98 12.53 17.64
N ASP A 606 -5.23 13.82 17.45
CA ASP A 606 -5.62 14.76 18.50
C ASP A 606 -6.94 14.36 19.19
N ARG A 607 -7.83 13.69 18.47
CA ARG A 607 -9.19 13.35 18.94
C ARG A 607 -9.44 11.86 19.14
N LYS A 608 -8.48 11.00 18.77
CA LYS A 608 -8.63 9.54 18.75
C LYS A 608 -9.92 9.09 18.04
N PHE A 609 -10.20 9.71 16.91
CA PHE A 609 -11.39 9.50 16.10
C PHE A 609 -11.02 9.19 14.66
N SER A 610 -11.88 8.50 13.92
CA SER A 610 -11.59 8.22 12.51
C SER A 610 -12.80 8.28 11.60
N PHE A 611 -12.55 8.68 10.35
CA PHE A 611 -13.46 8.47 9.24
C PHE A 611 -13.00 7.26 8.45
N ARG A 612 -13.92 6.32 8.19
CA ARG A 612 -13.64 5.14 7.37
C ARG A 612 -14.43 5.21 6.09
N PHE A 613 -13.73 5.39 4.98
CA PHE A 613 -14.33 5.48 3.66
C PHE A 613 -14.53 4.09 3.07
N ILE A 614 -15.75 3.82 2.61
CA ILE A 614 -16.21 2.49 2.17
C ILE A 614 -16.86 2.60 0.80
N ASP A 615 -16.48 1.70 -0.10
CA ASP A 615 -17.14 1.52 -1.39
C ASP A 615 -18.33 0.58 -1.27
N SER A 616 -19.55 1.12 -1.39
CA SER A 616 -20.77 0.31 -1.34
C SER A 616 -20.95 -0.61 -2.55
N PHE A 617 -20.33 -0.31 -3.71
CA PHE A 617 -20.44 -1.14 -4.92
C PHE A 617 -19.80 -2.53 -4.71
N LYS A 618 -18.83 -2.66 -3.80
CA LYS A 618 -18.23 -3.95 -3.42
C LYS A 618 -19.21 -4.89 -2.71
N PHE A 619 -20.28 -4.35 -2.13
CA PHE A 619 -21.32 -5.12 -1.45
C PHE A 619 -22.56 -5.27 -2.34
N MET A 620 -22.87 -4.24 -3.14
CA MET A 620 -24.01 -4.18 -4.04
C MET A 620 -23.54 -3.82 -5.45
N ALA A 621 -23.11 -4.84 -6.20
CA ALA A 621 -22.48 -4.68 -7.52
C ALA A 621 -23.50 -4.39 -8.65
N SER A 622 -24.22 -3.28 -8.53
CA SER A 622 -25.23 -2.79 -9.48
C SER A 622 -25.31 -1.26 -9.37
N SER A 623 -25.73 -0.57 -10.44
CA SER A 623 -25.91 0.88 -10.41
C SER A 623 -26.94 1.32 -9.36
N LEU A 624 -26.75 2.52 -8.80
CA LEU A 624 -27.72 3.13 -7.87
C LEU A 624 -29.12 3.24 -8.48
N ASP A 625 -29.24 3.58 -9.76
CA ASP A 625 -30.53 3.65 -10.46
C ASP A 625 -31.28 2.31 -10.40
N LYS A 626 -30.60 1.21 -10.71
CA LYS A 626 -31.18 -0.13 -10.63
C LYS A 626 -31.49 -0.54 -9.19
N LEU A 627 -30.62 -0.20 -8.23
CA LEU A 627 -30.87 -0.49 -6.81
C LEU A 627 -32.08 0.28 -6.27
N ALA A 628 -32.21 1.56 -6.64
CA ALA A 628 -33.35 2.39 -6.27
C ALA A 628 -34.65 1.89 -6.90
N SER A 629 -34.60 1.34 -8.12
CA SER A 629 -35.80 0.80 -8.80
C SER A 629 -36.44 -0.38 -8.07
N TYR A 630 -35.72 -1.05 -7.16
CA TYR A 630 -36.25 -2.13 -6.33
C TYR A 630 -36.97 -1.65 -5.06
N LEU A 631 -36.96 -0.34 -4.79
CA LEU A 631 -37.55 0.23 -3.60
C LEU A 631 -38.89 0.90 -3.93
N ASP A 632 -39.97 0.35 -3.37
CA ASP A 632 -41.30 0.95 -3.51
C ASP A 632 -41.44 2.25 -2.69
N GLN A 633 -40.65 2.38 -1.62
CA GLN A 633 -40.70 3.48 -0.67
C GLN A 633 -39.31 4.03 -0.38
N LEU A 634 -39.20 5.36 -0.38
CA LEU A 634 -37.99 6.11 -0.04
C LEU A 634 -38.28 7.04 1.16
N PRO A 635 -38.39 6.51 2.39
CA PRO A 635 -38.82 7.28 3.55
C PRO A 635 -37.83 8.37 3.94
N ILE A 636 -36.53 8.17 3.68
CA ILE A 636 -35.50 9.19 3.92
C ILE A 636 -35.70 10.37 2.97
N LEU A 637 -35.91 10.10 1.67
CA LEU A 637 -36.18 11.13 0.67
C LEU A 637 -37.42 11.95 1.03
N GLN A 638 -38.52 11.26 1.39
CA GLN A 638 -39.75 11.92 1.81
C GLN A 638 -39.51 12.82 3.03
N LYS A 639 -38.92 12.28 4.10
CA LYS A 639 -38.66 13.05 5.33
C LYS A 639 -37.76 14.28 5.09
N VAL A 640 -36.75 14.16 4.23
CA VAL A 640 -35.81 15.27 3.98
C VAL A 640 -36.47 16.40 3.18
N PHE A 641 -37.38 16.07 2.26
CA PHE A 641 -37.90 17.03 1.28
C PHE A 641 -39.39 17.36 1.42
N GLU A 642 -40.11 16.77 2.39
CA GLU A 642 -41.54 17.02 2.63
C GLU A 642 -41.87 18.47 3.00
N THR A 643 -40.91 19.22 3.55
CA THR A 643 -41.08 20.63 3.90
C THR A 643 -40.91 21.54 2.69
N ASP A 644 -40.09 21.14 1.73
CA ASP A 644 -39.64 21.98 0.62
C ASP A 644 -40.45 21.72 -0.65
N TYR A 645 -40.95 20.48 -0.82
CA TYR A 645 -41.61 20.02 -2.04
C TYR A 645 -42.92 19.29 -1.78
N ASN A 646 -43.84 19.39 -2.74
CA ASN A 646 -45.11 18.65 -2.68
C ASN A 646 -44.94 17.19 -3.13
N GLU A 647 -45.96 16.36 -2.90
CA GLU A 647 -45.92 14.93 -3.22
C GLU A 647 -45.61 14.63 -4.71
N THR A 648 -46.08 15.48 -5.63
CA THR A 648 -45.80 15.31 -7.07
C THR A 648 -44.32 15.55 -7.37
N GLN A 649 -43.74 16.60 -6.81
CA GLN A 649 -42.32 16.91 -6.91
C GLN A 649 -41.46 15.82 -6.26
N ILE A 650 -41.80 15.36 -5.06
CA ILE A 650 -41.07 14.28 -4.37
C ILE A 650 -41.12 12.98 -5.17
N ASN A 651 -42.26 12.66 -5.80
CA ASN A 651 -42.35 11.48 -6.67
C ASN A 651 -41.42 11.56 -7.89
N LEU A 652 -41.15 12.77 -8.41
CA LEU A 652 -40.17 12.95 -9.48
C LEU A 652 -38.73 12.68 -9.00
N LEU A 653 -38.40 12.99 -7.73
CA LEU A 653 -37.08 12.74 -7.14
C LEU A 653 -36.77 11.25 -6.85
N LYS A 654 -37.76 10.36 -6.96
CA LYS A 654 -37.55 8.91 -6.75
C LYS A 654 -36.77 8.24 -7.87
N ARG A 655 -36.68 8.90 -9.03
CA ARG A 655 -35.95 8.44 -10.20
C ARG A 655 -34.64 9.21 -10.32
N LYS A 656 -33.60 8.57 -10.86
CA LYS A 656 -32.35 9.26 -11.20
C LYS A 656 -32.63 10.41 -12.17
N GLY A 657 -32.09 11.59 -11.84
CA GLY A 657 -32.15 12.76 -12.72
C GLY A 657 -31.42 12.53 -14.04
N VAL A 658 -31.87 13.23 -15.08
CA VAL A 658 -31.29 13.20 -16.41
C VAL A 658 -30.39 14.41 -16.57
N PHE A 659 -29.09 14.20 -16.72
CA PHE A 659 -28.10 15.29 -16.76
C PHE A 659 -27.23 15.21 -18.03
N PRO A 660 -27.07 16.32 -18.79
CA PRO A 660 -26.31 16.33 -20.03
C PRO A 660 -24.81 16.51 -19.75
N TYR A 661 -24.15 15.44 -19.32
CA TYR A 661 -22.76 15.47 -18.84
C TYR A 661 -21.76 16.05 -19.85
N GLU A 662 -21.90 15.79 -21.15
CA GLU A 662 -20.98 16.29 -22.18
C GLU A 662 -21.23 17.76 -22.55
N TYR A 663 -22.48 18.20 -22.47
CA TYR A 663 -22.84 19.60 -22.69
C TYR A 663 -22.29 20.49 -21.56
N VAL A 664 -22.36 20.03 -20.31
CA VAL A 664 -21.89 20.76 -19.12
C VAL A 664 -20.37 20.62 -18.99
N SER A 665 -19.67 21.34 -19.85
CA SER A 665 -18.21 21.41 -19.92
C SER A 665 -17.59 22.56 -19.12
N SER A 666 -18.42 23.50 -18.64
CA SER A 666 -18.00 24.63 -17.80
C SER A 666 -19.10 25.05 -16.83
N LEU A 667 -18.74 25.83 -15.80
CA LEU A 667 -19.70 26.42 -14.85
C LEU A 667 -20.62 27.45 -15.51
N GLU A 668 -20.22 28.05 -16.63
CA GLU A 668 -21.01 29.04 -17.37
C GLU A 668 -22.23 28.39 -18.02
N LYS A 669 -22.08 27.17 -18.54
CA LYS A 669 -23.17 26.37 -19.12
C LYS A 669 -24.30 26.06 -18.13
N LEU A 670 -24.02 26.08 -16.84
CA LEU A 670 -25.04 25.92 -15.81
C LEU A 670 -25.99 27.13 -15.71
N GLN A 671 -25.62 28.28 -16.28
CA GLN A 671 -26.48 29.47 -16.33
C GLN A 671 -27.48 29.45 -17.48
N ASP A 672 -27.39 28.45 -18.37
CA ASP A 672 -28.29 28.35 -19.52
C ASP A 672 -29.74 28.18 -19.06
N THR A 673 -30.61 29.01 -19.61
CA THR A 673 -32.03 29.11 -19.22
C THR A 673 -32.93 28.16 -20.02
N THR A 674 -32.35 27.33 -20.88
CA THR A 674 -33.08 26.35 -21.70
C THR A 674 -32.45 24.98 -21.54
N LEU A 675 -33.27 23.94 -21.64
CA LEU A 675 -32.76 22.57 -21.74
C LEU A 675 -32.03 22.42 -23.09
N PRO A 676 -30.84 21.80 -23.13
CA PRO A 676 -30.12 21.49 -24.38
C PRO A 676 -30.98 20.63 -25.31
N SER A 677 -30.66 20.63 -26.60
CA SER A 677 -31.37 19.77 -27.55
C SER A 677 -31.15 18.29 -27.23
N ILE A 678 -32.03 17.41 -27.72
CA ILE A 678 -31.95 15.97 -27.40
C ILE A 678 -30.60 15.35 -27.84
N GLU A 679 -30.02 15.88 -28.92
CA GLU A 679 -28.72 15.47 -29.46
C GLU A 679 -27.55 15.87 -28.55
N GLU A 680 -27.69 16.94 -27.74
CA GLU A 680 -26.66 17.41 -26.81
C GLU A 680 -26.62 16.57 -25.51
N PHE A 681 -27.51 15.60 -25.35
CA PHE A 681 -27.47 14.59 -24.28
C PHE A 681 -26.71 13.31 -24.68
N HIS A 682 -26.11 13.28 -25.87
CA HIS A 682 -25.29 12.15 -26.32
C HIS A 682 -24.21 11.79 -25.30
N SER A 683 -24.03 10.49 -25.05
CA SER A 683 -22.97 9.97 -24.18
C SER A 683 -21.94 9.17 -24.98
N SER A 684 -20.73 9.70 -25.08
CA SER A 684 -19.54 9.05 -25.66
C SER A 684 -19.10 7.81 -24.86
N LEU A 685 -19.50 7.70 -23.58
CA LEU A 685 -19.18 6.53 -22.75
C LEU A 685 -19.98 5.30 -23.18
N THR A 686 -21.24 5.49 -23.55
CA THR A 686 -22.14 4.41 -23.98
C THR A 686 -22.41 4.41 -25.48
N ASP A 687 -21.89 5.40 -26.21
CA ASP A 687 -22.11 5.65 -27.65
C ASP A 687 -23.61 5.62 -27.99
N SER A 688 -24.39 6.38 -27.21
CA SER A 688 -25.84 6.37 -27.30
C SER A 688 -26.47 7.72 -26.95
N ASP A 689 -27.51 8.07 -27.68
CA ASP A 689 -28.39 9.20 -27.36
C ASP A 689 -29.31 8.87 -26.18
N ILE A 690 -29.85 9.93 -25.57
CA ILE A 690 -30.91 9.84 -24.57
C ILE A 690 -32.21 9.30 -25.18
N SER A 691 -33.00 8.57 -24.39
CA SER A 691 -34.35 8.17 -24.82
C SER A 691 -35.33 9.35 -24.84
N ALA A 692 -36.32 9.30 -25.73
CA ALA A 692 -37.39 10.31 -25.77
C ALA A 692 -38.16 10.40 -24.44
N GLU A 693 -38.30 9.27 -23.73
CA GLU A 693 -38.97 9.23 -22.41
C GLU A 693 -38.16 9.96 -21.33
N ASP A 694 -36.84 9.81 -21.33
CA ASP A 694 -35.94 10.49 -20.39
C ASP A 694 -35.87 11.99 -20.67
N TYR A 695 -35.86 12.39 -21.94
CA TYR A 695 -35.88 13.80 -22.30
C TYR A 695 -37.20 14.49 -21.91
N GLU A 696 -38.35 13.82 -22.10
CA GLU A 696 -39.64 14.32 -21.61
C GLU A 696 -39.72 14.32 -20.08
N HIS A 697 -39.06 13.38 -19.40
CA HIS A 697 -38.93 13.41 -17.95
C HIS A 697 -38.13 14.63 -17.48
N ALA A 698 -37.00 14.95 -18.13
CA ALA A 698 -36.19 16.13 -17.83
C ALA A 698 -36.99 17.43 -17.98
N LYS A 699 -37.77 17.57 -19.06
CA LYS A 699 -38.69 18.72 -19.24
C LYS A 699 -39.72 18.81 -18.11
N ARG A 700 -40.34 17.69 -17.76
CA ARG A 700 -41.34 17.63 -16.68
C ARG A 700 -40.74 18.04 -15.33
N VAL A 701 -39.53 17.60 -15.02
CA VAL A 701 -38.81 18.03 -13.80
C VAL A 701 -38.59 19.54 -13.85
N ARG A 702 -38.05 20.07 -14.95
CA ARG A 702 -37.82 21.51 -15.13
C ARG A 702 -39.09 22.33 -14.89
N ASP A 703 -40.20 21.94 -15.51
CA ASP A 703 -41.48 22.66 -15.41
C ASP A 703 -42.10 22.55 -14.00
N CYS A 704 -42.05 21.36 -13.40
CA CYS A 704 -42.66 21.09 -12.10
C CYS A 704 -41.93 21.79 -10.94
N PHE A 705 -40.60 21.88 -11.04
CA PHE A 705 -39.76 22.57 -10.06
C PHE A 705 -39.55 24.06 -10.39
N LYS A 706 -40.05 24.54 -11.55
CA LYS A 706 -39.86 25.90 -12.05
C LYS A 706 -38.38 26.31 -12.14
N ILE A 707 -37.57 25.37 -12.62
CA ILE A 707 -36.12 25.51 -12.75
C ILE A 707 -35.79 26.57 -13.80
N SER A 708 -34.99 27.57 -13.38
CA SER A 708 -34.65 28.74 -14.18
C SER A 708 -33.39 28.52 -15.01
N THR A 709 -32.41 27.79 -14.46
CA THR A 709 -31.10 27.54 -15.07
C THR A 709 -30.73 26.06 -14.98
N LEU A 710 -29.81 25.56 -15.82
CA LEU A 710 -29.36 24.16 -15.74
C LEU A 710 -28.66 23.78 -14.44
N GLY A 711 -28.15 24.76 -13.68
CA GLY A 711 -27.52 24.51 -12.38
C GLY A 711 -28.47 24.44 -11.19
N GLU A 712 -29.73 24.86 -11.35
CA GLU A 712 -30.80 24.68 -10.35
C GLU A 712 -31.41 23.28 -10.47
#